data_AF-A0A3C1H626-F1
#
_entry.id   AF-A0A3C1H626-F1
#
_cell.length_a   1.000
_cell.length_b   1.000
_cell.length_c   1.000
_cell.angle_alpha   90.00
_cell.angle_beta   90.00
_cell.angle_gamma   90.00
#
_symmetry.space_group_name_H-M   'P 1'
#
loop_
_entity.id
_entity.type
_entity.pdbx_description
1 polymer ?
#
loop_
_entity_poly.entity_id
_entity_poly.type
_entity_poly.pdbx_seq_one_letter_code
_entity_poly.pdbx_strand_id
1 'polypeptide(L)'
;MRYFIGKVNLKQKISSDTDKSEAKRDQLAVRSMEYNSRNSEGFCGGVCSVFKKEATFVFAGSGDDSTMQKEMAAFWEFIGFEGEICETEESCADIVRRRLRMGNVELPDDIYDRLDVESIYRIDADENIVKPKTEMTLSDYAKRYHLPELETEAERIRSSAQNEAFLGHPVHYILEDDSEERAEKTICLLVDTLYRAHRLQSARVITVRPDSFGRFGRIQRPLAALYRNITGGTVVISVSVTDSGDEYADAAEDLIEKACKYAVQYRHEVLTVFHIPQHNTEAHRAIAACLNNAMTMLTFREESVDYDESVSYMKTLCESKGIQTSDTFVDKIDAQQKMFSISEIEKIFNEHYTAYLKQTHFPAYLECQNSAVKESKAEGKAADKLHDMIGLDSVKRVIEESVSFYKLQKTYRERGICLKTPARSMVFTGNPGTAKTTVARLTAKVFKDNGLIESGNIVEVGRADLVGKFVGWTAPTVKAAFQRAKGSILFIDEAYSLVDDRDGMYGDEAINTIVQEMENHREETIVIFAGYPDKMERFLEKNPGLRSRIAFHVSFPDYTPEELLQILQLMAKEQSMKLDGKAEAAALAIFNAAVRIPDFGNGRFVRNVLEQAQMRMSRRLTSGSAGFLTDEQLTTLCAEDFAVPEMCAAAPERRAIGF
;
A
#
# COMPACT_ATOMS: atom_id res chain seq x y z
N MET A 1 -3.17 19.66 14.06
CA MET A 1 -2.25 20.01 15.16
C MET A 1 -0.84 20.07 14.60
N ARG A 2 -0.08 21.12 14.92
CA ARG A 2 1.36 21.22 14.70
C ARG A 2 2.09 20.52 15.83
N TYR A 3 3.23 19.88 15.54
CA TYR A 3 4.05 19.20 16.53
C TYR A 3 5.41 19.86 16.63
N PHE A 4 5.91 20.02 17.85
CA PHE A 4 7.19 20.64 18.14
C PHE A 4 8.00 19.77 19.09
N ILE A 5 9.31 19.80 18.90
CA ILE A 5 10.28 19.27 19.85
C ILE A 5 11.10 20.43 20.35
N GLY A 6 11.05 20.65 21.67
CA GLY A 6 11.84 21.66 22.34
C GLY A 6 12.98 21.05 23.16
N LYS A 7 14.15 21.69 23.13
CA LYS A 7 15.28 21.38 24.01
C LYS A 7 15.51 22.52 24.98
N VAL A 8 15.77 22.17 26.24
CA VAL A 8 15.98 23.11 27.32
C VAL A 8 17.30 22.82 28.03
N ASN A 9 18.12 23.85 28.19
CA ASN A 9 19.29 23.80 29.07
C ASN A 9 18.88 24.12 30.51
N LEU A 10 18.94 23.11 31.37
CA LEU A 10 18.66 23.19 32.79
C LEU A 10 19.83 23.85 33.54
N LYS A 11 19.51 24.76 34.46
CA LYS A 11 20.52 25.42 35.32
C LYS A 11 21.17 24.42 36.29
N GLN A 12 20.39 23.48 36.80
CA GLN A 12 20.84 22.46 37.74
C GLN A 12 21.05 21.11 37.05
N LYS A 13 22.15 20.44 37.36
CA LYS A 13 22.41 19.08 36.88
C LYS A 13 21.51 18.10 37.62
N ILE A 14 20.74 17.31 36.90
CA ILE A 14 20.02 16.18 37.46
C ILE A 14 21.01 15.03 37.58
N SER A 15 21.24 14.59 38.83
CA SER A 15 22.20 13.52 39.17
C SER A 15 21.80 12.19 38.53
N SER A 16 22.79 11.34 38.25
CA SER A 16 22.60 9.95 37.81
C SER A 16 22.23 8.99 38.95
N ASP A 17 22.02 9.52 40.15
CA ASP A 17 21.56 8.79 41.34
C ASP A 17 20.11 8.34 41.12
N THR A 18 19.86 7.03 41.01
CA THR A 18 18.64 6.45 40.41
C THR A 18 17.38 6.97 41.07
N ASP A 19 17.30 6.94 42.40
CA ASP A 19 16.06 7.20 43.14
C ASP A 19 15.67 8.69 43.14
N LYS A 20 16.64 9.60 43.27
CA LYS A 20 16.39 11.06 43.16
C LYS A 20 16.11 11.49 41.74
N SER A 21 16.63 10.76 40.75
CA SER A 21 16.37 11.02 39.34
C SER A 21 14.99 10.53 38.92
N GLU A 22 14.48 9.45 39.52
CA GLU A 22 13.16 8.88 39.26
C GLU A 22 12.06 9.80 39.81
N ALA A 23 12.16 10.21 41.08
CA ALA A 23 11.20 11.14 41.68
C ALA A 23 11.08 12.48 40.93
N LYS A 24 12.18 12.97 40.34
CA LYS A 24 12.18 14.18 39.50
C LYS A 24 11.50 13.95 38.14
N ARG A 25 11.61 12.75 37.57
CA ARG A 25 10.94 12.38 36.32
C ARG A 25 9.44 12.21 36.53
N ASP A 26 9.04 11.57 37.62
CA ASP A 26 7.63 11.45 38.00
C ASP A 26 7.00 12.82 38.22
N GLN A 27 7.72 13.74 38.88
CA GLN A 27 7.27 15.11 39.06
C GLN A 27 7.05 15.85 37.72
N LEU A 28 7.90 15.62 36.72
CA LEU A 28 7.75 16.19 35.37
C LEU A 28 6.54 15.62 34.64
N ALA A 29 6.28 14.32 34.78
CA ALA A 29 5.11 13.66 34.22
C ALA A 29 3.81 14.21 34.83
N VAL A 30 3.75 14.31 36.17
CA VAL A 30 2.60 14.87 36.90
C VAL A 30 2.35 16.33 36.50
N ARG A 31 3.40 17.17 36.44
CA ARG A 31 3.23 18.57 36.02
C ARG A 31 2.80 18.73 34.57
N SER A 32 3.28 17.86 33.68
CA SER A 32 2.82 17.82 32.28
C SER A 32 1.32 17.50 32.23
N MET A 33 0.86 16.52 33.00
CA MET A 33 -0.57 16.18 33.13
C MET A 33 -1.39 17.34 33.71
N GLU A 34 -0.91 17.99 34.78
CA GLU A 34 -1.61 19.14 35.38
C GLU A 34 -1.76 20.29 34.39
N TYR A 35 -0.72 20.60 33.59
CA TYR A 35 -0.80 21.62 32.55
C TYR A 35 -1.91 21.27 31.55
N ASN A 36 -1.87 20.06 31.00
CA ASN A 36 -2.84 19.61 29.99
C ASN A 36 -4.27 19.57 30.56
N SER A 37 -4.46 19.23 31.83
CA SER A 37 -5.79 19.24 32.48
C SER A 37 -6.40 20.64 32.58
N ARG A 38 -5.56 21.68 32.73
CA ARG A 38 -5.99 23.09 32.84
C ARG A 38 -6.13 23.76 31.49
N ASN A 39 -5.41 23.28 30.48
CA ASN A 39 -5.43 23.83 29.15
C ASN A 39 -6.46 23.11 28.28
N SER A 40 -7.65 23.69 28.14
CA SER A 40 -8.72 23.19 27.27
C SER A 40 -8.62 23.72 25.83
N GLU A 41 -7.65 24.58 25.54
CA GLU A 41 -7.55 25.33 24.26
C GLU A 41 -6.85 24.56 23.13
N GLY A 42 -6.75 23.23 23.23
CA GLY A 42 -6.19 22.39 22.16
C GLY A 42 -4.66 22.34 22.11
N PHE A 43 -3.97 22.88 23.12
CA PHE A 43 -2.53 22.71 23.33
C PHE A 43 -2.22 21.53 24.26
N CYS A 44 -1.17 20.78 23.94
CA CYS A 44 -0.75 19.62 24.71
C CYS A 44 0.78 19.55 24.79
N GLY A 45 1.33 19.45 25.99
CA GLY A 45 2.77 19.38 26.23
C GLY A 45 3.18 18.19 27.10
N GLY A 46 4.37 17.64 26.86
CA GLY A 46 4.91 16.55 27.67
C GLY A 46 6.44 16.55 27.67
N VAL A 47 7.05 16.48 28.85
CA VAL A 47 8.51 16.35 28.99
C VAL A 47 8.89 14.88 28.82
N CYS A 48 9.43 14.50 27.67
CA CYS A 48 9.72 13.11 27.31
C CYS A 48 11.09 12.63 27.81
N SER A 49 12.10 13.50 27.88
CA SER A 49 13.41 13.05 28.38
C SER A 49 14.18 14.12 29.13
N VAL A 50 14.93 13.68 30.13
CA VAL A 50 15.85 14.54 30.89
C VAL A 50 17.17 13.82 31.14
N PHE A 51 18.27 14.44 30.71
CA PHE A 51 19.61 13.88 30.88
C PHE A 51 20.61 14.97 31.24
N LYS A 52 21.27 14.81 32.40
CA LYS A 52 22.26 15.77 32.95
C LYS A 52 21.70 17.19 33.07
N LYS A 53 21.98 18.06 32.09
CA LYS A 53 21.57 19.46 32.04
C LYS A 53 20.64 19.75 30.85
N GLU A 54 20.16 18.73 30.17
CA GLU A 54 19.29 18.88 29.01
C GLU A 54 17.95 18.21 29.28
N ALA A 55 16.86 18.91 28.97
CA ALA A 55 15.53 18.35 28.90
C ALA A 55 15.00 18.47 27.47
N THR A 56 14.22 17.49 27.05
CA THR A 56 13.51 17.49 25.78
C THR A 56 12.03 17.31 26.05
N PHE A 57 11.22 18.24 25.54
CA PHE A 57 9.78 18.17 25.60
C PHE A 57 9.21 18.10 24.19
N VAL A 58 8.03 17.49 24.10
CA VAL A 58 7.17 17.58 22.92
C VAL A 58 6.02 18.52 23.24
N PHE A 59 5.56 19.22 22.22
CA PHE A 59 4.45 20.14 22.33
C PHE A 59 3.61 20.07 21.06
N ALA A 60 2.30 20.14 21.19
CA ALA A 60 1.37 20.17 20.08
C ALA A 60 0.30 21.23 20.28
N GLY A 61 -0.20 21.78 19.18
CA GLY A 61 -1.25 22.79 19.20
C GLY A 61 -1.62 23.30 17.83
N SER A 62 -2.35 24.42 17.79
CA SER A 62 -2.72 25.12 16.55
C SER A 62 -2.37 26.60 16.67
N GLY A 63 -1.79 27.18 15.61
CA GLY A 63 -1.40 28.58 15.60
C GLY A 63 -0.19 28.84 14.71
N ASP A 64 0.12 30.11 14.50
CA ASP A 64 1.35 30.56 13.86
C ASP A 64 2.57 30.36 14.77
N ASP A 65 3.77 30.61 14.24
CA ASP A 65 5.02 30.38 14.98
C ASP A 65 5.11 31.20 16.26
N SER A 66 4.58 32.43 16.25
CA SER A 66 4.56 33.33 17.40
C SER A 66 3.69 32.76 18.52
N THR A 67 2.48 32.31 18.18
CA THR A 67 1.54 31.67 19.11
C THR A 67 2.15 30.39 19.68
N MET A 68 2.71 29.53 18.82
CA MET A 68 3.34 28.28 19.27
C MET A 68 4.52 28.55 20.22
N GLN A 69 5.38 29.54 19.92
CA GLN A 69 6.50 29.91 20.80
C GLN A 69 6.03 30.43 22.15
N LYS A 70 5.01 31.29 22.17
CA LYS A 70 4.44 31.83 23.41
C LYS A 70 3.86 30.72 24.28
N GLU A 71 3.10 29.80 23.70
CA GLU A 71 2.49 28.70 24.45
C GLU A 71 3.52 27.66 24.92
N MET A 72 4.56 27.39 24.13
CA MET A 72 5.69 26.55 24.58
C MET A 72 6.46 27.18 25.75
N ALA A 73 6.65 28.50 25.74
CA ALA A 73 7.27 29.22 26.84
C ALA A 73 6.39 29.17 28.11
N ALA A 74 5.09 29.37 27.96
CA ALA A 74 4.12 29.26 29.06
C ALA A 74 4.05 27.83 29.63
N PHE A 75 4.10 26.81 28.77
CA PHE A 75 4.23 25.41 29.17
C PHE A 75 5.49 25.19 30.01
N TRP A 76 6.65 25.64 29.54
CA TRP A 76 7.90 25.45 30.26
C TRP A 76 7.93 26.19 31.60
N GLU A 77 7.39 27.41 31.65
CA GLU A 77 7.23 28.17 32.89
C GLU A 77 6.33 27.43 33.89
N PHE A 78 5.23 26.83 33.42
CA PHE A 78 4.33 26.02 34.26
C PHE A 78 4.99 24.75 34.79
N ILE A 79 5.78 24.07 33.96
CA ILE A 79 6.58 22.91 34.39
C ILE A 79 7.49 23.31 35.56
N GLY A 80 7.92 24.57 35.64
CA GLY A 80 8.50 25.16 36.84
C GLY A 80 9.88 24.62 37.21
N PHE A 81 10.64 24.18 36.19
CA PHE A 81 12.05 23.80 36.30
C PHE A 81 12.94 24.95 35.80
N GLU A 82 14.03 25.24 36.52
CA GLU A 82 14.98 26.29 36.15
C GLU A 82 15.77 25.88 34.89
N GLY A 83 15.42 26.46 33.74
CA GLY A 83 16.11 26.24 32.46
C GLY A 83 15.62 27.19 31.38
N GLU A 84 16.42 27.35 30.33
CA GLU A 84 16.10 28.19 29.17
C GLU A 84 15.88 27.30 27.94
N ILE A 85 14.79 27.55 27.21
CA ILE A 85 14.51 26.87 25.95
C ILE A 85 15.55 27.34 24.93
N CYS A 86 16.40 26.44 24.44
CA CYS A 86 17.50 26.77 23.54
C CYS A 86 17.18 26.50 22.07
N GLU A 87 16.30 25.54 21.81
CA GLU A 87 15.94 25.12 20.46
C GLU A 87 14.50 24.63 20.47
N THR A 88 13.71 25.08 19.50
CA THR A 88 12.38 24.54 19.21
C THR A 88 12.30 24.30 17.71
N GLU A 89 12.07 23.06 17.30
CA GLU A 89 11.88 22.69 15.89
C GLU A 89 10.47 22.12 15.73
N GLU A 90 9.75 22.57 14.70
CA GLU A 90 8.55 21.85 14.25
C GLU A 90 8.98 20.45 13.78
N SER A 91 8.17 19.42 14.02
CA SER A 91 8.54 18.03 13.77
C SER A 91 7.41 17.21 13.18
N CYS A 92 7.76 16.10 12.54
CA CYS A 92 6.80 15.12 12.04
C CYS A 92 6.22 14.29 13.20
N ALA A 93 5.00 13.79 13.04
CA ALA A 93 4.33 12.99 14.06
C ALA A 93 5.08 11.68 14.36
N ASP A 94 5.67 11.05 13.35
CA ASP A 94 6.59 9.91 13.50
C ASP A 94 7.70 10.22 14.53
N ILE A 95 8.33 11.39 14.39
CA ILE A 95 9.53 11.73 15.16
C ILE A 95 9.11 11.98 16.60
N VAL A 96 8.01 12.72 16.80
CA VAL A 96 7.41 12.94 18.11
C VAL A 96 7.04 11.63 18.77
N ARG A 97 6.40 10.71 18.05
CA ARG A 97 6.07 9.36 18.55
C ARG A 97 7.31 8.58 18.99
N ARG A 98 8.37 8.57 18.17
CA ARG A 98 9.63 7.91 18.51
C ARG A 98 10.26 8.53 19.76
N ARG A 99 10.21 9.86 19.89
CA ARG A 99 10.71 10.57 21.08
C ARG A 99 9.92 10.25 22.34
N LEU A 100 8.59 10.18 22.25
CA LEU A 100 7.73 9.78 23.36
C LEU A 100 8.00 8.35 23.83
N ARG A 101 8.32 7.42 22.92
CA ARG A 101 8.58 6.01 23.25
C ARG A 101 10.00 5.72 23.75
N MET A 102 10.98 6.49 23.29
CA MET A 102 12.39 6.36 23.73
C MET A 102 12.73 7.27 24.91
N GLY A 103 11.78 8.10 25.34
CA GLY A 103 11.91 8.99 26.48
C GLY A 103 12.22 8.23 27.77
N ASN A 104 12.91 8.89 28.70
CA ASN A 104 13.20 8.33 30.02
C ASN A 104 12.26 8.86 31.11
N VAL A 105 11.24 9.63 30.72
CA VAL A 105 10.11 10.10 31.55
C VAL A 105 8.87 9.36 31.05
N GLU A 106 8.21 8.61 31.93
CA GLU A 106 6.94 7.95 31.61
C GLU A 106 5.81 8.97 31.67
N LEU A 107 5.19 9.26 30.52
CA LEU A 107 4.07 10.18 30.43
C LEU A 107 2.74 9.42 30.55
N PRO A 108 1.67 10.02 31.10
CA PRO A 108 0.36 9.39 31.17
C PRO A 108 -0.28 9.17 29.78
N ASP A 109 -1.11 8.13 29.65
CA ASP A 109 -1.83 7.78 28.41
C ASP A 109 -2.65 8.95 27.82
N ASP A 110 -3.23 9.81 28.67
CA ASP A 110 -3.93 11.05 28.26
C ASP A 110 -3.09 11.92 27.30
N ILE A 111 -1.79 12.05 27.56
CA ILE A 111 -0.91 12.84 26.72
C ILE A 111 -0.74 12.17 25.35
N TYR A 112 -0.61 10.85 25.31
CA TYR A 112 -0.53 10.11 24.04
C TYR A 112 -1.83 10.23 23.24
N ASP A 113 -2.97 10.15 23.90
CA ASP A 113 -4.29 10.26 23.28
C ASP A 113 -4.55 11.67 22.73
N ARG A 114 -4.17 12.71 23.48
CA ARG A 114 -4.29 14.11 23.04
C ARG A 114 -3.35 14.46 21.90
N LEU A 115 -2.14 13.90 21.88
CA LEU A 115 -1.19 14.11 20.80
C LEU A 115 -1.59 13.36 19.53
N ASP A 116 -2.44 12.32 19.63
CA ASP A 116 -3.01 11.54 18.51
C ASP A 116 -1.96 11.04 17.48
N VAL A 117 -0.69 10.88 17.89
CA VAL A 117 0.40 10.48 16.97
C VAL A 117 0.28 9.02 16.49
N GLU A 118 -0.44 8.17 17.24
CA GLU A 118 -0.65 6.77 16.86
C GLU A 118 -1.67 6.62 15.72
N SER A 119 -2.59 7.57 15.54
CA SER A 119 -3.54 7.52 14.43
C SER A 119 -2.86 7.82 13.09
N ILE A 120 -1.89 8.74 13.07
CA ILE A 120 -1.08 9.04 11.88
C ILE A 120 -0.18 7.85 11.54
N TYR A 121 0.45 7.20 12.52
CA TYR A 121 1.32 6.03 12.26
C TYR A 121 0.59 4.85 11.57
N ARG A 122 -0.74 4.76 11.72
CA ARG A 122 -1.54 3.74 11.03
C ARG A 122 -1.75 4.03 9.54
N ILE A 123 -1.33 5.20 9.08
CA ILE A 123 -1.38 5.66 7.70
C ILE A 123 0.04 5.54 7.19
N ASP A 124 0.27 4.72 6.18
CA ASP A 124 1.59 4.58 5.54
C ASP A 124 1.83 5.77 4.60
N ALA A 125 1.79 6.98 5.17
CA ALA A 125 1.91 8.26 4.47
C ALA A 125 3.28 8.88 4.71
N ASP A 126 3.81 9.52 3.67
CA ASP A 126 5.07 10.23 3.75
C ASP A 126 4.85 11.61 4.38
N GLU A 127 5.47 11.84 5.53
CA GLU A 127 5.40 13.11 6.23
C GLU A 127 6.75 13.82 6.23
N ASN A 128 6.76 15.08 5.77
CA ASN A 128 7.97 15.90 5.73
C ASN A 128 7.70 17.35 6.16
N ILE A 129 8.76 18.04 6.58
CA ILE A 129 8.75 19.49 6.80
C ILE A 129 9.55 20.11 5.67
N VAL A 130 8.89 20.93 4.86
CA VAL A 130 9.54 21.67 3.79
C VAL A 130 10.50 22.67 4.41
N LYS A 131 11.80 22.40 4.26
CA LYS A 131 12.86 23.32 4.69
C LYS A 131 13.17 24.29 3.55
N PRO A 132 13.29 25.60 3.81
CA PRO A 132 13.64 26.57 2.78
C PRO A 132 15.01 26.24 2.18
N LYS A 133 15.03 25.81 0.92
CA LYS A 133 16.26 25.66 0.13
C LYS A 133 16.39 26.85 -0.81
N THR A 134 17.37 27.70 -0.52
CA THR A 134 17.71 28.89 -1.31
C THR A 134 18.56 28.50 -2.52
N GLU A 135 17.95 28.19 -3.65
CA GLU A 135 18.63 28.26 -4.97
C GLU A 135 17.71 28.72 -6.13
N MET A 136 16.40 28.44 -6.11
CA MET A 136 15.49 28.78 -7.22
C MET A 136 14.11 29.20 -6.69
N THR A 137 13.51 30.26 -7.23
CA THR A 137 12.18 30.73 -6.79
C THR A 137 11.05 29.99 -7.51
N LEU A 138 9.84 30.00 -6.94
CA LEU A 138 8.65 29.41 -7.57
C LEU A 138 8.38 30.00 -8.97
N SER A 139 8.60 31.29 -9.15
CA SER A 139 8.41 31.97 -10.44
C SER A 139 9.46 31.57 -11.47
N ASP A 140 10.72 31.42 -11.06
CA ASP A 140 11.78 30.93 -11.97
C ASP A 140 11.53 29.48 -12.38
N TYR A 141 11.04 28.66 -11.44
CA TYR A 141 10.67 27.27 -11.70
C TYR A 141 9.49 27.18 -12.67
N ALA A 142 8.42 27.96 -12.44
CA ALA A 142 7.25 27.98 -13.30
C ALA A 142 7.61 28.38 -14.74
N LYS A 143 8.47 29.39 -14.92
CA LYS A 143 8.99 29.79 -16.23
C LYS A 143 9.81 28.69 -16.90
N ARG A 144 10.71 28.07 -16.13
CA ARG A 144 11.57 27.01 -16.65
C ARG A 144 10.77 25.84 -17.22
N TYR A 145 9.72 25.42 -16.52
CA TYR A 145 8.88 24.27 -16.89
C TYR A 145 7.60 24.67 -17.63
N HIS A 146 7.49 25.92 -18.11
CA HIS A 146 6.33 26.41 -18.86
C HIS A 146 4.99 26.08 -18.16
N LEU A 147 4.89 26.48 -16.90
CA LEU A 147 3.70 26.34 -16.04
C LEU A 147 3.02 27.71 -15.83
N PRO A 148 2.24 28.23 -16.79
CA PRO A 148 1.75 29.62 -16.76
C PRO A 148 0.77 29.89 -15.61
N GLU A 149 -0.07 28.94 -15.24
CA GLU A 149 -0.96 29.09 -14.07
C GLU A 149 -0.18 29.14 -12.76
N LEU A 150 0.93 28.40 -12.65
CA LEU A 150 1.81 28.45 -11.47
C LEU A 150 2.58 29.78 -11.41
N GLU A 151 3.03 30.30 -12.55
CA GLU A 151 3.67 31.60 -12.64
C GLU A 151 2.71 32.71 -12.19
N THR A 152 1.48 32.68 -12.71
CA THR A 152 0.41 33.63 -12.33
C THR A 152 0.09 33.53 -10.84
N GLU A 153 0.03 32.32 -10.27
CA GLU A 153 -0.20 32.15 -8.83
C GLU A 153 0.99 32.63 -8.00
N ALA A 154 2.23 32.42 -8.46
CA ALA A 154 3.42 32.96 -7.79
C ALA A 154 3.38 34.50 -7.72
N GLU A 155 2.89 35.16 -8.77
CA GLU A 155 2.66 36.61 -8.77
C GLU A 155 1.51 37.03 -7.83
N ARG A 156 0.41 36.28 -7.77
CA ARG A 156 -0.69 36.53 -6.82
C ARG A 156 -0.23 36.42 -5.37
N ILE A 157 0.56 35.40 -5.04
CA ILE A 157 1.12 35.22 -3.69
C ILE A 157 2.06 36.37 -3.34
N ARG A 158 2.85 36.86 -4.31
CA ARG A 158 3.78 37.99 -4.10
C ARG A 158 3.05 39.33 -3.98
N SER A 159 1.98 39.54 -4.73
CA SER A 159 1.27 40.82 -4.83
C SER A 159 0.20 41.01 -3.75
N SER A 160 -0.28 39.94 -3.11
CA SER A 160 -1.17 40.05 -1.95
C SER A 160 -0.48 40.80 -0.81
N ALA A 161 -1.15 41.78 -0.22
CA ALA A 161 -0.69 42.43 1.00
C ALA A 161 -0.41 41.36 2.07
N GLN A 162 0.72 41.47 2.78
CA GLN A 162 1.02 40.58 3.90
C GLN A 162 -0.05 40.80 4.96
N ASN A 163 -1.03 39.90 5.03
CA ASN A 163 -1.94 39.86 6.14
C ASN A 163 -1.13 39.50 7.39
N GLU A 164 -1.31 40.25 8.47
CA GLU A 164 -0.63 39.97 9.75
C GLU A 164 -1.07 38.62 10.36
N ALA A 165 -2.23 38.10 9.95
CA ALA A 165 -2.79 36.84 10.45
C ALA A 165 -3.24 35.91 9.30
N PHE A 166 -3.06 34.62 9.53
CA PHE A 166 -3.61 33.56 8.67
C PHE A 166 -5.14 33.50 8.79
N LEU A 167 -5.85 33.61 7.67
CA LEU A 167 -7.32 33.61 7.61
C LEU A 167 -7.90 32.36 6.94
N GLY A 168 -7.06 31.45 6.46
CA GLY A 168 -7.44 30.25 5.73
C GLY A 168 -6.97 30.24 4.27
N HIS A 169 -7.42 29.23 3.53
CA HIS A 169 -7.01 29.00 2.14
C HIS A 169 -8.11 29.44 1.16
N PRO A 170 -7.87 30.45 0.32
CA PRO A 170 -8.85 30.89 -0.68
C PRO A 170 -8.91 29.97 -1.90
N VAL A 171 -7.83 29.24 -2.15
CA VAL A 171 -7.65 28.32 -3.27
C VAL A 171 -6.87 27.09 -2.82
N HIS A 172 -7.09 26.00 -3.53
CA HIS A 172 -6.39 24.72 -3.40
C HIS A 172 -5.83 24.34 -4.77
N TYR A 173 -5.02 23.29 -4.87
CA TYR A 173 -4.20 23.05 -6.06
C TYR A 173 -4.39 21.66 -6.65
N ILE A 174 -4.39 21.58 -7.98
CA ILE A 174 -4.23 20.34 -8.75
C ILE A 174 -2.91 20.48 -9.51
N LEU A 175 -2.06 19.47 -9.44
CA LEU A 175 -0.79 19.39 -10.14
C LEU A 175 -0.85 18.22 -11.11
N GLU A 176 -0.79 18.54 -12.40
CA GLU A 176 -0.74 17.58 -13.49
C GLU A 176 0.71 17.33 -13.90
N ASP A 177 1.32 16.27 -13.38
CA ASP A 177 2.71 15.92 -13.68
C ASP A 177 2.86 14.38 -13.67
N ASP A 178 3.55 13.83 -14.67
CA ASP A 178 3.86 12.40 -14.72
C ASP A 178 5.09 12.05 -13.86
N SER A 179 5.90 13.04 -13.51
CA SER A 179 7.12 12.87 -12.72
C SER A 179 6.87 13.18 -11.25
N GLU A 180 6.89 12.15 -10.41
CA GLU A 180 6.74 12.30 -8.96
C GLU A 180 7.83 13.21 -8.35
N GLU A 181 9.07 13.15 -8.86
CA GLU A 181 10.18 14.00 -8.39
C GLU A 181 9.90 15.49 -8.64
N ARG A 182 9.38 15.82 -9.83
CA ARG A 182 9.01 17.21 -10.13
C ARG A 182 7.77 17.65 -9.38
N ALA A 183 6.80 16.75 -9.22
CA ALA A 183 5.62 17.04 -8.44
C ALA A 183 5.99 17.42 -7.01
N GLU A 184 6.85 16.61 -6.36
CA GLU A 184 7.38 16.89 -5.04
C GLU A 184 8.12 18.24 -4.99
N LYS A 185 8.95 18.53 -6.00
CA LYS A 185 9.69 19.79 -6.08
C LYS A 185 8.77 21.02 -6.24
N THR A 186 7.73 20.90 -7.06
CA THR A 186 6.71 21.94 -7.25
C THR A 186 5.97 22.21 -5.94
N ILE A 187 5.54 21.15 -5.25
CA ILE A 187 4.86 21.24 -3.96
C ILE A 187 5.77 21.88 -2.92
N CYS A 188 7.04 21.49 -2.84
CA CYS A 188 8.01 22.09 -1.93
C CYS A 188 8.16 23.60 -2.15
N LEU A 189 8.33 24.04 -3.40
CA LEU A 189 8.48 25.46 -3.73
C LEU A 189 7.18 26.24 -3.45
N LEU A 190 6.03 25.65 -3.74
CA LEU A 190 4.72 26.25 -3.49
C LEU A 190 4.47 26.43 -1.99
N VAL A 191 4.69 25.39 -1.19
CA VAL A 191 4.54 25.41 0.27
C VAL A 191 5.50 26.40 0.90
N ASP A 192 6.78 26.41 0.51
CA ASP A 192 7.77 27.39 1.00
C ASP A 192 7.34 28.84 0.68
N THR A 193 6.86 29.09 -0.55
CA THR A 193 6.42 30.42 -0.98
C THR A 193 5.18 30.88 -0.21
N LEU A 194 4.19 29.99 -0.02
CA LEU A 194 2.97 30.28 0.73
C LEU A 194 3.26 30.49 2.23
N TYR A 195 4.15 29.68 2.82
CA TYR A 195 4.57 29.81 4.21
C TYR A 195 5.25 31.15 4.47
N ARG A 196 6.22 31.55 3.62
CA ARG A 196 6.89 32.85 3.71
C ARG A 196 5.96 34.04 3.48
N ALA A 197 4.89 33.85 2.73
CA ALA A 197 3.85 34.86 2.51
C ALA A 197 2.80 34.90 3.64
N HIS A 198 3.00 34.17 4.75
CA HIS A 198 2.04 34.02 5.85
C HIS A 198 0.66 33.50 5.42
N ARG A 199 0.61 32.76 4.30
CA ARG A 199 -0.59 32.07 3.77
C ARG A 199 -0.67 30.60 4.17
N LEU A 200 0.30 30.11 4.93
CA LEU A 200 0.32 28.81 5.62
C LEU A 200 0.84 29.01 7.04
N GLN A 201 0.31 28.25 8.01
CA GLN A 201 0.80 28.28 9.39
C GLN A 201 1.91 27.27 9.64
N SER A 202 2.02 26.22 8.82
CA SER A 202 3.00 25.15 8.96
C SER A 202 3.57 24.78 7.59
N ALA A 203 4.87 24.47 7.56
CA ALA A 203 5.56 23.91 6.40
C ALA A 203 5.48 22.37 6.35
N ARG A 204 4.68 21.74 7.22
CA ARG A 204 4.44 20.30 7.21
C ARG A 204 3.59 19.89 6.00
N VAL A 205 4.04 18.84 5.34
CA VAL A 205 3.38 18.22 4.20
C VAL A 205 3.21 16.73 4.51
N ILE A 206 1.99 16.22 4.36
CA ILE A 206 1.72 14.78 4.37
C ILE A 206 1.25 14.37 2.98
N THR A 207 1.98 13.44 2.37
CA THR A 207 1.67 12.85 1.07
C THR A 207 1.01 11.49 1.29
N VAL A 208 -0.19 11.36 0.74
CA VAL A 208 -1.01 10.15 0.79
C VAL A 208 -1.09 9.57 -0.61
N ARG A 209 -0.79 8.28 -0.73
CA ARG A 209 -0.88 7.53 -1.97
C ARG A 209 -1.91 6.39 -1.86
N PRO A 210 -2.39 5.80 -2.98
CA PRO A 210 -3.32 4.67 -2.93
C PRO A 210 -2.77 3.45 -2.17
N ASP A 211 -1.47 3.21 -2.27
CA ASP A 211 -0.74 2.13 -1.57
C ASP A 211 -0.54 2.42 -0.07
N SER A 212 -0.63 3.68 0.37
CA SER A 212 -0.55 4.10 1.78
C SER A 212 -1.61 3.45 2.69
N PHE A 213 -2.63 2.85 2.10
CA PHE A 213 -3.66 2.09 2.79
C PHE A 213 -3.51 0.63 2.37
N GLY A 214 -2.94 -0.20 3.23
CA GLY A 214 -2.83 -1.64 2.97
C GLY A 214 -4.17 -2.21 2.48
N ARG A 215 -4.12 -3.22 1.60
CA ARG A 215 -5.18 -3.82 0.72
C ARG A 215 -6.56 -4.17 1.33
N PHE A 216 -6.92 -3.66 2.50
CA PHE A 216 -8.12 -3.95 3.26
C PHE A 216 -8.98 -2.69 3.49
N GLY A 217 -9.50 -2.10 2.40
CA GLY A 217 -10.84 -1.49 2.30
C GLY A 217 -11.41 -0.60 3.41
N ARG A 218 -10.64 -0.04 4.35
CA ARG A 218 -11.13 0.81 5.45
C ARG A 218 -10.49 2.19 5.43
N ILE A 219 -10.66 2.91 4.31
CA ILE A 219 -10.15 4.28 4.11
C ILE A 219 -10.85 5.32 5.02
N GLN A 220 -12.00 5.02 5.64
CA GLN A 220 -12.81 6.05 6.32
C GLN A 220 -12.21 6.64 7.62
N ARG A 221 -11.60 5.83 8.48
CA ARG A 221 -11.11 6.28 9.80
C ARG A 221 -9.73 6.95 9.79
N PRO A 222 -8.76 6.56 8.94
CA PRO A 222 -7.43 7.16 8.99
C PRO A 222 -7.37 8.58 8.39
N LEU A 223 -8.06 8.86 7.26
CA LEU A 223 -7.98 10.17 6.59
C LEU A 223 -8.53 11.32 7.45
N ALA A 224 -9.61 11.08 8.20
CA ALA A 224 -10.17 12.08 9.11
C ALA A 224 -9.18 12.48 10.21
N ALA A 225 -8.44 11.50 10.74
CA ALA A 225 -7.42 11.76 11.75
C ALA A 225 -6.24 12.54 11.14
N LEU A 226 -5.84 12.22 9.91
CA LEU A 226 -4.80 12.94 9.17
C LEU A 226 -5.12 14.43 9.04
N TYR A 227 -6.30 14.79 8.51
CA TYR A 227 -6.70 16.19 8.33
C TYR A 227 -6.73 16.98 9.65
N ARG A 228 -7.24 16.38 10.74
CA ARG A 228 -7.21 17.00 12.09
C ARG A 228 -5.78 17.22 12.59
N ASN A 229 -4.86 16.33 12.24
CA ASN A 229 -3.49 16.37 12.70
C ASN A 229 -2.54 17.18 11.80
N ILE A 230 -3.04 17.85 10.75
CA ILE A 230 -2.26 18.75 9.89
C ILE A 230 -2.92 20.11 9.65
N THR A 231 -3.83 20.53 10.54
CA THR A 231 -4.31 21.92 10.57
C THR A 231 -3.16 22.92 10.48
N GLY A 232 -3.26 23.85 9.53
CA GLY A 232 -2.27 24.87 9.20
C GLY A 232 -1.24 24.45 8.15
N GLY A 233 -1.16 23.16 7.80
CA GLY A 233 -0.21 22.58 6.85
C GLY A 233 -0.87 22.09 5.55
N THR A 234 -0.17 21.19 4.85
CA THR A 234 -0.56 20.74 3.51
C THR A 234 -0.76 19.22 3.43
N VAL A 235 -1.87 18.79 2.84
CA VAL A 235 -2.13 17.39 2.45
C VAL A 235 -1.99 17.26 0.95
N VAL A 236 -1.16 16.31 0.52
CA VAL A 236 -0.99 15.94 -0.89
C VAL A 236 -1.65 14.59 -1.13
N ILE A 237 -2.60 14.53 -2.04
CA ILE A 237 -3.22 13.28 -2.51
C ILE A 237 -2.57 12.95 -3.86
N SER A 238 -1.65 12.00 -3.87
CA SER A 238 -0.88 11.62 -5.05
C SER A 238 -1.46 10.36 -5.68
N VAL A 239 -2.04 10.48 -6.87
CA VAL A 239 -2.70 9.40 -7.60
C VAL A 239 -1.78 8.91 -8.71
N SER A 240 -0.63 8.32 -8.36
CA SER A 240 0.29 7.81 -9.38
C SER A 240 -0.30 6.60 -10.11
N VAL A 241 -0.24 6.61 -11.44
CA VAL A 241 -0.52 5.43 -12.27
C VAL A 241 0.73 4.57 -12.24
N THR A 242 0.73 3.52 -11.43
CA THR A 242 1.59 2.38 -11.72
C THR A 242 0.73 1.38 -12.48
N ASP A 243 1.15 1.04 -13.71
CA ASP A 243 0.52 0.00 -14.53
C ASP A 243 0.34 -1.28 -13.71
N SER A 244 -0.90 -1.61 -13.31
CA SER A 244 -1.45 -2.99 -13.27
C SER A 244 -2.80 -3.10 -12.54
N GLY A 245 -3.88 -3.16 -13.32
CA GLY A 245 -5.14 -3.83 -12.97
C GLY A 245 -6.29 -2.94 -12.50
N ASP A 246 -7.52 -3.37 -12.82
CA ASP A 246 -8.79 -2.70 -12.49
C ASP A 246 -8.96 -2.44 -10.97
N GLU A 247 -8.42 -3.32 -10.11
CA GLU A 247 -8.47 -3.15 -8.64
C GLU A 247 -7.74 -1.88 -8.14
N TYR A 248 -6.73 -1.38 -8.87
CA TYR A 248 -5.98 -0.18 -8.47
C TYR A 248 -6.72 1.11 -8.87
N ALA A 249 -7.49 1.06 -9.96
CA ALA A 249 -8.34 2.17 -10.38
C ALA A 249 -9.46 2.42 -9.35
N ASP A 250 -10.11 1.36 -8.87
CA ASP A 250 -11.14 1.45 -7.83
C ASP A 250 -10.59 2.05 -6.51
N ALA A 251 -9.38 1.67 -6.12
CA ALA A 251 -8.74 2.20 -4.90
C ALA A 251 -8.37 3.69 -5.02
N ALA A 252 -7.91 4.12 -6.20
CA ALA A 252 -7.63 5.51 -6.49
C ALA A 252 -8.91 6.37 -6.48
N GLU A 253 -10.00 5.87 -7.07
CA GLU A 253 -11.29 6.58 -7.09
C GLU A 253 -11.88 6.72 -5.67
N ASP A 254 -11.87 5.64 -4.88
CA ASP A 254 -12.33 5.66 -3.48
C ASP A 254 -11.49 6.60 -2.60
N LEU A 255 -10.18 6.69 -2.85
CA LEU A 255 -9.30 7.66 -2.19
C LEU A 255 -9.68 9.10 -2.56
N ILE A 256 -9.89 9.39 -3.84
CA ILE A 256 -10.29 10.73 -4.32
C ILE A 256 -11.61 11.14 -3.67
N GLU A 257 -12.64 10.28 -3.70
CA GLU A 257 -13.97 10.59 -3.15
C GLU A 257 -13.86 10.95 -1.66
N LYS A 258 -13.14 10.12 -0.89
CA LYS A 258 -12.94 10.35 0.55
C LYS A 258 -12.09 11.57 0.84
N ALA A 259 -11.03 11.79 0.06
CA ALA A 259 -10.18 12.97 0.19
C ALA A 259 -10.96 14.25 -0.09
N CYS A 260 -11.76 14.29 -1.16
CA CYS A 260 -12.60 15.43 -1.50
C CYS A 260 -13.57 15.80 -0.36
N LYS A 261 -14.20 14.80 0.28
CA LYS A 261 -15.08 15.03 1.44
C LYS A 261 -14.37 15.77 2.56
N TYR A 262 -13.18 15.32 2.96
CA TYR A 262 -12.43 15.94 4.05
C TYR A 262 -11.77 17.25 3.63
N ALA A 263 -11.30 17.36 2.39
CA ALA A 263 -10.81 18.61 1.83
C ALA A 263 -11.89 19.70 1.93
N VAL A 264 -13.15 19.42 1.57
CA VAL A 264 -14.25 20.39 1.71
C VAL A 264 -14.54 20.73 3.17
N GLN A 265 -14.50 19.73 4.06
CA GLN A 265 -14.73 19.92 5.49
C GLN A 265 -13.66 20.83 6.13
N TYR A 266 -12.38 20.62 5.80
CA TYR A 266 -11.23 21.32 6.39
C TYR A 266 -10.64 22.41 5.47
N ARG A 267 -11.38 22.87 4.46
CA ARG A 267 -10.88 23.77 3.40
C ARG A 267 -10.21 25.06 3.89
N HIS A 268 -10.64 25.58 5.04
CA HIS A 268 -10.06 26.80 5.62
C HIS A 268 -8.87 26.53 6.53
N GLU A 269 -8.68 25.28 6.94
CA GLU A 269 -7.71 24.85 7.94
C GLU A 269 -6.53 24.08 7.34
N VAL A 270 -6.74 23.39 6.22
CA VAL A 270 -5.74 22.49 5.61
C VAL A 270 -5.67 22.77 4.12
N LEU A 271 -4.47 23.08 3.63
CA LEU A 271 -4.24 23.19 2.21
C LEU A 271 -4.25 21.79 1.60
N THR A 272 -5.05 21.58 0.56
CA THR A 272 -5.13 20.29 -0.15
C THR A 272 -4.57 20.45 -1.55
N VAL A 273 -3.68 19.55 -1.94
CA VAL A 273 -3.09 19.46 -3.27
C VAL A 273 -3.39 18.08 -3.83
N PHE A 274 -3.99 18.00 -5.01
CA PHE A 274 -4.10 16.76 -5.76
C PHE A 274 -2.96 16.67 -6.77
N HIS A 275 -2.18 15.61 -6.72
CA HIS A 275 -1.19 15.30 -7.75
C HIS A 275 -1.74 14.17 -8.62
N ILE A 276 -1.92 14.45 -9.91
CA ILE A 276 -2.47 13.51 -10.88
C ILE A 276 -1.55 13.43 -12.11
N PRO A 277 -1.41 12.27 -12.75
CA PRO A 277 -0.68 12.13 -14.01
C PRO A 277 -1.31 12.95 -15.12
N GLN A 278 -0.50 13.35 -16.09
CA GLN A 278 -0.98 14.02 -17.29
C GLN A 278 -1.93 13.10 -18.05
N HIS A 279 -2.94 13.70 -18.68
CA HIS A 279 -3.98 12.99 -19.43
C HIS A 279 -4.90 12.04 -18.63
N ASN A 280 -4.81 11.99 -17.29
CA ASN A 280 -5.75 11.24 -16.46
C ASN A 280 -7.11 11.95 -16.31
N THR A 281 -7.92 11.86 -17.37
CA THR A 281 -9.22 12.52 -17.43
C THR A 281 -10.25 11.98 -16.43
N GLU A 282 -10.09 10.74 -15.97
CA GLU A 282 -10.99 10.13 -14.98
C GLU A 282 -10.78 10.72 -13.60
N ALA A 283 -9.54 10.81 -13.13
CA ALA A 283 -9.21 11.46 -11.86
C ALA A 283 -9.65 12.93 -11.85
N HIS A 284 -9.40 13.66 -12.95
CA HIS A 284 -9.85 15.04 -13.08
C HIS A 284 -11.38 15.15 -13.01
N ARG A 285 -12.12 14.24 -13.66
CA ARG A 285 -13.59 14.21 -13.59
C ARG A 285 -14.09 13.86 -12.19
N ALA A 286 -13.46 12.89 -11.53
CA ALA A 286 -13.82 12.48 -10.17
C ALA A 286 -13.64 13.62 -9.16
N ILE A 287 -12.48 14.32 -9.21
CA ILE A 287 -12.22 15.50 -8.36
C ILE A 287 -13.26 16.60 -8.64
N ALA A 288 -13.50 16.92 -9.91
CA ALA A 288 -14.47 17.96 -10.27
C ALA A 288 -15.90 17.61 -9.82
N ALA A 289 -16.32 16.35 -9.99
CA ALA A 289 -17.63 15.86 -9.57
C ALA A 289 -17.79 15.89 -8.04
N CYS A 290 -16.76 15.49 -7.29
CA CYS A 290 -16.79 15.46 -5.83
C CYS A 290 -16.76 16.85 -5.21
N LEU A 291 -15.99 17.78 -5.79
CA LEU A 291 -15.86 19.12 -5.25
C LEU A 291 -17.02 20.04 -5.63
N ASN A 292 -17.70 19.83 -6.77
CA ASN A 292 -18.94 20.52 -7.21
C ASN A 292 -19.01 22.03 -6.84
N ASN A 293 -17.95 22.79 -7.12
CA ASN A 293 -17.79 24.21 -6.78
C ASN A 293 -17.79 24.58 -5.27
N ALA A 294 -17.73 23.60 -4.37
CA ALA A 294 -17.57 23.83 -2.93
C ALA A 294 -16.19 24.39 -2.56
N MET A 295 -15.23 24.30 -3.47
CA MET A 295 -13.83 24.72 -3.30
C MET A 295 -13.25 25.19 -4.63
N THR A 296 -12.43 26.24 -4.59
CA THR A 296 -11.70 26.75 -5.76
C THR A 296 -10.40 25.98 -5.92
N MET A 297 -10.23 25.31 -7.07
CA MET A 297 -9.01 24.59 -7.44
C MET A 297 -8.28 25.31 -8.57
N LEU A 298 -6.99 25.58 -8.40
CA LEU A 298 -6.10 26.00 -9.48
C LEU A 298 -5.35 24.79 -10.02
N THR A 299 -5.37 24.60 -11.33
CA THR A 299 -4.70 23.48 -11.98
C THR A 299 -3.40 23.97 -12.59
N PHE A 300 -2.29 23.31 -12.22
CA PHE A 300 -0.97 23.54 -12.76
C PHE A 300 -0.66 22.41 -13.72
N ARG A 301 -0.49 22.76 -14.99
CA ARG A 301 -0.15 21.82 -16.06
C ARG A 301 0.94 22.42 -16.91
N GLU A 302 1.81 21.57 -17.41
CA GLU A 302 2.83 21.98 -18.36
C GLU A 302 2.20 22.25 -19.72
N GLU A 303 2.49 23.42 -20.29
CA GLU A 303 2.11 23.74 -21.67
C GLU A 303 3.20 23.31 -22.64
N SER A 304 2.78 22.81 -23.80
CA SER A 304 3.72 22.40 -24.84
C SER A 304 4.33 23.61 -25.55
N VAL A 305 5.63 23.53 -25.79
CA VAL A 305 6.43 24.49 -26.57
C VAL A 305 6.62 23.99 -28.00
N ASP A 306 6.93 24.90 -28.91
CA ASP A 306 7.23 24.53 -30.29
C ASP A 306 8.63 23.91 -30.45
N TYR A 307 8.92 23.41 -31.65
CA TYR A 307 10.22 22.79 -31.95
C TYR A 307 11.39 23.78 -31.76
N ASP A 308 11.24 25.04 -32.16
CA ASP A 308 12.34 26.02 -32.11
C ASP A 308 12.68 26.39 -30.66
N GLU A 309 11.67 26.55 -29.81
CA GLU A 309 11.80 26.73 -28.36
C GLU A 309 12.40 25.49 -27.69
N SER A 310 11.99 24.28 -28.10
CA SER A 310 12.54 23.01 -27.61
C SER A 310 14.04 22.88 -27.90
N VAL A 311 14.46 23.26 -29.11
CA VAL A 311 15.87 23.29 -29.52
C VAL A 311 16.65 24.33 -28.72
N SER A 312 16.07 25.52 -28.51
CA SER A 312 16.68 26.56 -27.69
C SER A 312 16.91 26.08 -26.26
N TYR A 313 15.91 25.44 -25.65
CA TYR A 313 16.00 24.88 -24.31
C TYR A 313 17.07 23.78 -24.20
N MET A 314 17.10 22.84 -25.15
CA MET A 314 18.13 21.78 -25.20
C MET A 314 19.55 22.37 -25.26
N LYS A 315 19.76 23.44 -26.03
CA LYS A 315 21.05 24.15 -26.10
C LYS A 315 21.43 24.77 -24.76
N THR A 316 20.50 25.46 -24.10
CA THR A 316 20.73 26.02 -22.75
C THR A 316 21.07 24.92 -21.74
N LEU A 317 20.42 23.76 -21.83
CA LEU A 317 20.70 22.62 -20.96
C LEU A 317 22.12 22.07 -21.19
N CYS A 318 22.54 21.91 -22.45
CA CYS A 318 23.91 21.55 -22.82
C CYS A 318 24.93 22.57 -22.29
N GLU A 319 24.68 23.87 -22.48
CA GLU A 319 25.56 24.96 -22.02
C GLU A 319 25.71 24.95 -20.50
N SER A 320 24.62 24.76 -19.75
CA SER A 320 24.63 24.70 -18.28
C SER A 320 25.49 23.56 -17.73
N LYS A 321 25.70 22.51 -18.53
CA LYS A 321 26.55 21.35 -18.22
C LYS A 321 27.94 21.43 -18.85
N GLY A 322 28.26 22.53 -19.54
CA GLY A 322 29.56 22.76 -20.18
C GLY A 322 29.78 21.96 -21.46
N ILE A 323 28.72 21.48 -22.13
CA ILE A 323 28.81 20.69 -23.36
C ILE A 323 28.98 21.63 -24.55
N GLN A 324 30.09 21.49 -25.29
CA GLN A 324 30.40 22.38 -26.43
C GLN A 324 29.69 22.03 -27.74
N THR A 325 29.23 20.79 -27.91
CA THR A 325 28.55 20.31 -29.13
C THR A 325 27.09 19.96 -28.83
N SER A 326 26.23 20.98 -28.78
CA SER A 326 24.79 20.80 -28.56
C SER A 326 24.08 20.07 -29.69
N ASP A 327 24.63 20.10 -30.91
CA ASP A 327 23.97 19.55 -32.11
C ASP A 327 23.68 18.05 -31.98
N THR A 328 24.58 17.30 -31.33
CA THR A 328 24.39 15.86 -31.07
C THR A 328 23.19 15.53 -30.16
N PHE A 329 22.78 16.47 -29.30
CA PHE A 329 21.60 16.35 -28.45
C PHE A 329 20.35 16.89 -29.15
N VAL A 330 20.51 17.97 -29.94
CA VAL A 330 19.43 18.54 -30.75
C VAL A 330 18.94 17.55 -31.81
N ASP A 331 19.84 16.78 -32.44
CA ASP A 331 19.49 15.73 -33.41
C ASP A 331 18.62 14.60 -32.82
N LYS A 332 18.46 14.55 -31.49
CA LYS A 332 17.60 13.59 -30.80
C LYS A 332 16.16 14.07 -30.62
N ILE A 333 15.90 15.35 -30.86
CA ILE A 333 14.54 15.90 -30.88
C ILE A 333 13.92 15.52 -32.23
N ASP A 334 12.75 14.88 -32.22
CA ASP A 334 12.08 14.46 -33.46
C ASP A 334 11.54 15.66 -34.24
N ALA A 335 12.22 16.03 -35.33
CA ALA A 335 11.81 17.15 -36.18
C ALA A 335 10.42 16.98 -36.83
N GLN A 336 9.80 15.79 -36.79
CA GLN A 336 8.43 15.58 -37.26
C GLN A 336 7.37 15.96 -36.22
N GLN A 337 7.73 15.93 -34.93
CA GLN A 337 6.87 16.36 -33.84
C GLN A 337 6.92 17.89 -33.73
N LYS A 338 5.74 18.52 -33.62
CA LYS A 338 5.60 19.98 -33.66
C LYS A 338 5.59 20.65 -32.29
N MET A 339 5.12 19.92 -31.28
CA MET A 339 4.93 20.43 -29.92
C MET A 339 5.56 19.44 -28.95
N PHE A 340 6.29 19.95 -27.97
CA PHE A 340 6.97 19.16 -26.95
C PHE A 340 6.71 19.75 -25.58
N SER A 341 6.72 18.90 -24.57
CA SER A 341 6.88 19.34 -23.19
C SER A 341 8.37 19.54 -22.89
N ILE A 342 8.71 20.51 -22.03
CA ILE A 342 10.07 20.69 -21.51
C ILE A 342 10.54 19.41 -20.81
N SER A 343 9.61 18.72 -20.17
CA SER A 343 9.73 17.39 -19.60
C SER A 343 10.31 16.34 -20.53
N GLU A 344 9.74 16.20 -21.73
CA GLU A 344 10.23 15.27 -22.75
C GLU A 344 11.66 15.63 -23.17
N ILE A 345 11.95 16.93 -23.32
CA ILE A 345 13.29 17.40 -23.69
C ILE A 345 14.32 17.09 -22.60
N GLU A 346 14.01 17.32 -21.32
CA GLU A 346 14.90 16.93 -20.21
C GLU A 346 15.12 15.42 -20.14
N LYS A 347 14.08 14.62 -20.42
CA LYS A 347 14.19 13.15 -20.47
C LYS A 347 15.15 12.71 -21.58
N ILE A 348 14.97 13.22 -22.80
CA ILE A 348 15.86 12.96 -23.95
C ILE A 348 17.29 13.35 -23.58
N PHE A 349 17.48 14.53 -22.97
CA PHE A 349 18.80 14.97 -22.53
C PHE A 349 19.43 13.99 -21.53
N ASN A 350 18.73 13.62 -20.46
CA ASN A 350 19.25 12.77 -19.40
C ASN A 350 19.62 11.36 -19.87
N GLU A 351 18.79 10.78 -20.75
CA GLU A 351 19.03 9.48 -21.38
C GLU A 351 20.36 9.48 -22.15
N HIS A 352 20.65 10.56 -22.87
CA HIS A 352 21.87 10.69 -23.67
C HIS A 352 23.07 11.26 -22.89
N TYR A 353 22.83 12.05 -21.85
CA TYR A 353 23.88 12.70 -21.06
C TYR A 353 24.74 11.66 -20.33
N THR A 354 24.14 10.58 -19.85
CA THR A 354 24.88 9.47 -19.23
C THR A 354 25.85 8.82 -20.21
N ALA A 355 25.43 8.62 -21.46
CA ALA A 355 26.29 8.07 -22.51
C ALA A 355 27.42 9.05 -22.87
N TYR A 356 27.11 10.35 -22.97
CA TYR A 356 28.11 11.41 -23.15
C TYR A 356 29.17 11.40 -22.03
N LEU A 357 28.75 11.32 -20.76
CA LEU A 357 29.67 11.25 -19.63
C LEU A 357 30.60 10.05 -19.71
N LYS A 358 30.07 8.87 -20.05
CA LYS A 358 30.88 7.65 -20.24
C LYS A 358 31.85 7.80 -21.41
N GLN A 359 31.43 8.37 -22.53
CA GLN A 359 32.28 8.48 -23.72
C GLN A 359 33.36 9.56 -23.59
N THR A 360 33.03 10.72 -23.03
CA THR A 360 33.88 11.91 -23.07
C THR A 360 34.73 12.09 -21.81
N HIS A 361 34.15 11.87 -20.63
CA HIS A 361 34.82 12.18 -19.35
C HIS A 361 35.24 10.94 -18.57
N PHE A 362 34.49 9.83 -18.70
CA PHE A 362 34.64 8.64 -17.87
C PHE A 362 34.69 7.33 -18.69
N PRO A 363 35.62 7.19 -19.66
CA PRO A 363 35.69 6.02 -20.56
C PRO A 363 35.95 4.70 -19.83
N ALA A 364 36.52 4.74 -18.61
CA ALA A 364 36.69 3.56 -17.78
C ALA A 364 35.35 2.86 -17.41
N TYR A 365 34.22 3.55 -17.53
CA TYR A 365 32.89 3.02 -17.22
C TYR A 365 32.08 2.63 -18.47
N LEU A 366 32.69 2.62 -19.67
CA LEU A 366 32.01 2.21 -20.90
C LEU A 366 31.49 0.76 -20.81
N GLU A 367 32.29 -0.12 -20.20
CA GLU A 367 31.98 -1.55 -20.02
C GLU A 367 31.15 -1.83 -18.76
N CYS A 368 30.95 -0.83 -17.91
CA CYS A 368 30.08 -0.95 -16.74
C CYS A 368 28.61 -1.01 -17.19
N GLN A 369 28.07 -2.22 -17.20
CA GLN A 369 26.63 -2.46 -17.29
C GLN A 369 25.97 -2.23 -15.94
N ASN A 370 24.71 -1.78 -15.95
CA ASN A 370 23.90 -1.80 -14.75
C ASN A 370 23.90 -3.24 -14.22
N SER A 371 24.24 -3.40 -12.94
CA SER A 371 23.80 -4.60 -12.22
C SER A 371 22.29 -4.48 -12.20
N ALA A 372 21.60 -5.07 -13.18
CA ALA A 372 20.17 -5.25 -13.07
C ALA A 372 19.95 -5.83 -11.67
N VAL A 373 19.13 -5.16 -10.85
CA VAL A 373 18.51 -5.85 -9.73
C VAL A 373 17.75 -6.97 -10.41
N LYS A 374 18.38 -8.15 -10.48
CA LYS A 374 17.65 -9.36 -10.80
C LYS A 374 16.67 -9.46 -9.65
N GLU A 375 15.42 -9.06 -9.91
CA GLU A 375 14.30 -9.61 -9.17
C GLU A 375 14.63 -11.09 -8.99
N SER A 376 14.81 -11.51 -7.74
CA SER A 376 15.14 -12.90 -7.48
C SER A 376 13.88 -13.70 -7.78
N LYS A 377 13.63 -14.01 -9.06
CA LYS A 377 12.57 -14.91 -9.44
C LYS A 377 12.73 -16.18 -8.63
N ALA A 378 11.61 -16.73 -8.19
CA ALA A 378 11.60 -18.04 -7.57
C ALA A 378 12.22 -19.03 -8.58
N GLU A 379 13.33 -19.66 -8.21
CA GLU A 379 14.03 -20.59 -9.11
C GLU A 379 13.45 -21.99 -8.94
N GLY A 380 13.30 -22.73 -10.05
CA GLY A 380 12.94 -24.16 -10.05
C GLY A 380 11.69 -24.51 -10.85
N LYS A 381 11.57 -25.79 -11.25
CA LYS A 381 10.46 -26.31 -12.06
C LYS A 381 9.08 -26.10 -11.42
N ALA A 382 9.00 -25.95 -10.09
CA ALA A 382 7.76 -25.67 -9.39
C ALA A 382 7.31 -24.20 -9.54
N ALA A 383 8.26 -23.26 -9.66
CA ALA A 383 7.96 -21.85 -9.91
C ALA A 383 7.45 -21.65 -11.34
N ASP A 384 8.06 -22.33 -12.32
CA ASP A 384 7.57 -22.33 -13.71
C ASP A 384 6.12 -22.83 -13.77
N LYS A 385 5.83 -23.95 -13.11
CA LYS A 385 4.46 -24.49 -13.03
C LYS A 385 3.46 -23.56 -12.35
N LEU A 386 3.91 -22.75 -11.38
CA LEU A 386 3.05 -21.75 -10.73
C LEU A 386 2.77 -20.59 -11.68
N HIS A 387 3.77 -20.15 -12.46
CA HIS A 387 3.59 -19.13 -13.49
C HIS A 387 2.67 -19.58 -14.63
N ASP A 388 2.78 -20.85 -15.04
CA ASP A 388 1.96 -21.48 -16.07
C ASP A 388 0.49 -21.63 -15.67
N MET A 389 0.15 -21.46 -14.38
CA MET A 389 -1.25 -21.45 -13.96
C MET A 389 -1.97 -20.25 -14.58
N ILE A 390 -3.13 -20.51 -15.18
CA ILE A 390 -4.00 -19.49 -15.78
C ILE A 390 -4.47 -18.53 -14.69
N GLY A 391 -4.41 -17.23 -14.98
CA GLY A 391 -4.79 -16.15 -14.06
C GLY A 391 -3.95 -16.11 -12.77
N LEU A 392 -4.55 -15.66 -11.67
CA LEU A 392 -3.95 -15.63 -10.33
C LEU A 392 -2.68 -14.77 -10.20
N ASP A 393 -2.53 -13.70 -10.98
CA ASP A 393 -1.31 -12.89 -10.97
C ASP A 393 -1.04 -12.23 -9.60
N SER A 394 -2.10 -11.82 -8.89
CA SER A 394 -2.02 -11.32 -7.53
C SER A 394 -1.46 -12.36 -6.54
N VAL A 395 -1.83 -13.64 -6.72
CA VAL A 395 -1.33 -14.76 -5.91
C VAL A 395 0.14 -15.04 -6.23
N LYS A 396 0.50 -15.13 -7.52
CA LYS A 396 1.87 -15.38 -7.98
C LYS A 396 2.84 -14.35 -7.39
N ARG A 397 2.46 -13.07 -7.46
CA ARG A 397 3.25 -11.95 -6.90
C ARG A 397 3.53 -12.10 -5.41
N VAL A 398 2.51 -12.38 -4.60
CA VAL A 398 2.69 -12.54 -3.13
C VAL A 398 3.58 -13.75 -2.81
N ILE A 399 3.49 -14.83 -3.59
CA ILE A 399 4.40 -15.97 -3.40
C ILE A 399 5.84 -15.59 -3.75
N GLU A 400 6.09 -14.86 -4.84
CA GLU A 400 7.43 -14.37 -5.21
C GLU A 400 8.01 -13.39 -4.17
N GLU A 401 7.20 -12.46 -3.68
CA GLU A 401 7.55 -11.56 -2.58
C GLU A 401 7.96 -12.36 -1.33
N SER A 402 7.19 -13.40 -0.98
CA SER A 402 7.51 -14.25 0.17
C SER A 402 8.83 -15.00 0.01
N VAL A 403 9.12 -15.53 -1.19
CA VAL A 403 10.40 -16.19 -1.50
C VAL A 403 11.56 -15.20 -1.34
N SER A 404 11.42 -14.01 -1.91
CA SER A 404 12.44 -12.96 -1.88
C SER A 404 12.73 -12.52 -0.44
N PHE A 405 11.69 -12.29 0.35
CA PHE A 405 11.80 -11.92 1.76
C PHE A 405 12.53 -12.99 2.59
N TYR A 406 12.20 -14.27 2.40
CA TYR A 406 12.85 -15.34 3.14
C TYR A 406 14.27 -15.63 2.67
N LYS A 407 14.58 -15.47 1.38
CA LYS A 407 15.96 -15.54 0.86
C LYS A 407 16.86 -14.49 1.49
N LEU A 408 16.37 -13.25 1.58
CA LEU A 408 17.12 -12.15 2.19
C LEU A 408 17.40 -12.44 3.67
N GLN A 409 16.41 -12.95 4.40
CA GLN A 409 16.60 -13.35 5.78
C GLN A 409 17.59 -14.50 5.98
N LYS A 410 17.53 -15.51 5.13
CA LYS A 410 18.50 -16.60 5.13
C LYS A 410 19.91 -16.04 4.95
N THR A 411 20.08 -15.10 4.01
CA THR A 411 21.35 -14.40 3.78
C THR A 411 21.81 -13.63 5.02
N TYR A 412 20.92 -12.93 5.73
CA TYR A 412 21.26 -12.25 6.97
C TYR A 412 21.74 -13.22 8.05
N ARG A 413 21.08 -14.37 8.21
CA ARG A 413 21.46 -15.42 9.16
C ARG A 413 22.82 -16.04 8.82
N GLU A 414 23.05 -16.37 7.55
CA GLU A 414 24.34 -16.91 7.08
C GLU A 414 25.50 -15.95 7.31
N ARG A 415 25.23 -14.63 7.31
CA ARG A 415 26.20 -13.58 7.61
C ARG A 415 26.29 -13.21 9.10
N GLY A 416 25.55 -13.91 9.98
CA GLY A 416 25.55 -13.66 11.41
C GLY A 416 24.88 -12.34 11.85
N ILE A 417 24.06 -11.74 10.98
CA ILE A 417 23.30 -10.53 11.32
C ILE A 417 22.08 -10.94 12.14
N CYS A 418 22.04 -10.48 13.39
CA CYS A 418 21.02 -10.90 14.35
C CYS A 418 19.70 -10.13 14.11
N LEU A 419 18.76 -10.77 13.41
CA LEU A 419 17.40 -10.29 13.22
C LEU A 419 16.43 -11.18 13.99
N LYS A 420 15.36 -10.57 14.52
CA LYS A 420 14.25 -11.36 15.08
C LYS A 420 13.67 -12.25 13.99
N THR A 421 13.48 -13.54 14.29
CA THR A 421 12.78 -14.48 13.39
C THR A 421 11.37 -13.95 13.12
N PRO A 422 11.03 -13.53 11.89
CA PRO A 422 9.71 -13.02 11.59
C PRO A 422 8.70 -14.16 11.49
N ALA A 423 7.43 -13.79 11.42
CA ALA A 423 6.36 -14.72 11.13
C ALA A 423 6.56 -15.33 9.74
N ARG A 424 6.14 -16.59 9.56
CA ARG A 424 6.19 -17.27 8.26
C ARG A 424 4.83 -17.75 7.74
N SER A 425 3.81 -17.72 8.58
CA SER A 425 2.51 -18.29 8.26
C SER A 425 1.75 -17.43 7.25
N MET A 426 0.85 -18.05 6.50
CA MET A 426 0.08 -17.41 5.46
C MET A 426 -1.42 -17.65 5.65
N VAL A 427 -2.24 -16.75 5.11
CA VAL A 427 -3.69 -16.92 5.01
C VAL A 427 -4.11 -16.87 3.55
N PHE A 428 -4.82 -17.89 3.08
CA PHE A 428 -5.32 -18.03 1.71
C PHE A 428 -6.85 -17.84 1.71
N THR A 429 -7.32 -16.71 1.20
CA THR A 429 -8.75 -16.36 1.16
C THR A 429 -9.28 -16.40 -0.25
N GLY A 430 -10.44 -17.01 -0.47
CA GLY A 430 -11.15 -16.93 -1.76
C GLY A 430 -12.25 -17.98 -1.88
N ASN A 431 -13.05 -17.88 -2.94
CA ASN A 431 -14.19 -18.76 -3.17
C ASN A 431 -13.75 -20.21 -3.54
N PRO A 432 -14.66 -21.19 -3.53
CA PRO A 432 -14.33 -22.57 -3.87
C PRO A 432 -13.88 -22.66 -5.32
N GLY A 433 -12.89 -23.51 -5.58
CA GLY A 433 -12.39 -23.74 -6.93
C GLY A 433 -11.42 -22.69 -7.47
N THR A 434 -10.97 -21.72 -6.67
CA THR A 434 -9.91 -20.74 -7.02
C THR A 434 -8.47 -21.29 -6.85
N ALA A 435 -8.30 -22.61 -6.87
CA ALA A 435 -7.00 -23.29 -6.82
C ALA A 435 -6.12 -23.13 -5.55
N LYS A 436 -6.65 -22.63 -4.42
CA LYS A 436 -5.93 -22.52 -3.12
C LYS A 436 -5.05 -23.72 -2.76
N THR A 437 -5.61 -24.92 -2.74
CA THR A 437 -4.90 -26.16 -2.37
C THR A 437 -3.79 -26.50 -3.38
N THR A 438 -4.05 -26.27 -4.68
CA THR A 438 -3.07 -26.48 -5.75
C THR A 438 -1.89 -25.53 -5.60
N VAL A 439 -2.16 -24.24 -5.36
CA VAL A 439 -1.12 -23.24 -5.13
C VAL A 439 -0.33 -23.56 -3.86
N ALA A 440 -0.99 -23.95 -2.76
CA ALA A 440 -0.28 -24.31 -1.53
C ALA A 440 0.73 -25.46 -1.73
N ARG A 441 0.36 -26.48 -2.53
CA ARG A 441 1.26 -27.57 -2.92
C ARG A 441 2.43 -27.10 -3.78
N LEU A 442 2.21 -26.13 -4.67
CA LEU A 442 3.27 -25.54 -5.48
C LEU A 442 4.19 -24.66 -4.63
N THR A 443 3.64 -23.83 -3.75
CA THR A 443 4.39 -23.00 -2.79
C THR A 443 5.34 -23.85 -1.94
N ALA A 444 4.89 -25.00 -1.43
CA ALA A 444 5.76 -25.93 -0.69
C ALA A 444 6.97 -26.38 -1.54
N LYS A 445 6.74 -26.75 -2.80
CA LYS A 445 7.81 -27.16 -3.71
C LYS A 445 8.74 -25.99 -4.05
N VAL A 446 8.19 -24.81 -4.31
CA VAL A 446 8.97 -23.59 -4.56
C VAL A 446 9.86 -23.27 -3.36
N PHE A 447 9.33 -23.32 -2.15
CA PHE A 447 10.10 -23.05 -0.94
C PHE A 447 11.20 -24.07 -0.72
N LYS A 448 10.95 -25.36 -1.03
CA LYS A 448 11.97 -26.40 -1.00
C LYS A 448 13.06 -26.16 -2.04
N ASP A 449 12.70 -25.87 -3.28
CA ASP A 449 13.63 -25.62 -4.39
C ASP A 449 14.54 -24.41 -4.08
N ASN A 450 14.04 -23.44 -3.31
CA ASN A 450 14.78 -22.26 -2.86
C ASN A 450 15.47 -22.45 -1.49
N GLY A 451 15.45 -23.67 -0.93
CA GLY A 451 16.13 -24.03 0.32
C GLY A 451 15.61 -23.29 1.56
N LEU A 452 14.32 -22.97 1.57
CA LEU A 452 13.62 -22.29 2.67
C LEU A 452 12.96 -23.26 3.65
N ILE A 453 12.57 -24.44 3.15
CA ILE A 453 12.06 -25.57 3.94
C ILE A 453 12.77 -26.86 3.53
N GLU A 454 12.81 -27.85 4.42
CA GLU A 454 13.52 -29.12 4.19
C GLU A 454 12.77 -30.03 3.20
N SER A 455 11.44 -30.01 3.26
CA SER A 455 10.57 -30.86 2.46
C SER A 455 9.49 -30.05 1.75
N GLY A 456 9.30 -30.31 0.46
CA GLY A 456 8.25 -29.72 -0.37
C GLY A 456 6.92 -30.47 -0.30
N ASN A 457 6.74 -31.31 0.72
CA ASN A 457 5.49 -31.96 1.02
C ASN A 457 4.55 -31.00 1.78
N ILE A 458 3.26 -31.30 1.73
CA ILE A 458 2.24 -30.57 2.48
C ILE A 458 1.48 -31.56 3.36
N VAL A 459 1.18 -31.16 4.58
CA VAL A 459 0.26 -31.89 5.47
C VAL A 459 -1.06 -31.14 5.45
N GLU A 460 -2.04 -31.70 4.75
CA GLU A 460 -3.39 -31.15 4.67
C GLU A 460 -4.24 -31.70 5.81
N VAL A 461 -4.92 -30.81 6.53
CA VAL A 461 -5.80 -31.13 7.65
C VAL A 461 -7.04 -30.25 7.62
N GLY A 462 -8.17 -30.78 8.08
CA GLY A 462 -9.38 -29.99 8.35
C GLY A 462 -9.80 -30.08 9.82
N ARG A 463 -11.00 -29.56 10.14
CA ARG A 463 -11.56 -29.64 11.51
C ARG A 463 -11.59 -31.07 12.05
N ALA A 464 -12.02 -32.04 11.24
CA ALA A 464 -12.14 -33.43 11.66
C ALA A 464 -10.78 -34.07 12.04
N ASP A 465 -9.68 -33.54 11.52
CA ASP A 465 -8.33 -34.02 11.77
C ASP A 465 -7.65 -33.32 12.95
N LEU A 466 -8.21 -32.21 13.43
CA LEU A 466 -7.62 -31.37 14.49
C LEU A 466 -8.41 -31.42 15.79
N VAL A 467 -9.73 -31.63 15.72
CA VAL A 467 -10.62 -31.63 16.89
C VAL A 467 -10.93 -33.06 17.32
N GLY A 468 -10.58 -33.39 18.57
CA GLY A 468 -10.81 -34.72 19.14
C GLY A 468 -12.29 -34.97 19.49
N LYS A 469 -12.72 -36.23 19.43
CA LYS A 469 -14.09 -36.64 19.82
C LYS A 469 -14.31 -36.66 21.36
N PHE A 470 -13.23 -36.61 22.14
CA PHE A 470 -13.24 -36.70 23.60
C PHE A 470 -12.41 -35.56 24.22
N VAL A 471 -12.78 -35.11 25.42
CA VAL A 471 -12.07 -34.05 26.16
C VAL A 471 -10.59 -34.40 26.34
N GLY A 472 -9.71 -33.43 26.06
CA GLY A 472 -8.26 -33.56 26.21
C GLY A 472 -7.54 -34.24 25.04
N TRP A 473 -8.26 -34.65 23.99
CA TRP A 473 -7.65 -35.25 22.78
C TRP A 473 -7.29 -34.23 21.70
N THR A 474 -7.87 -33.02 21.73
CA THR A 474 -7.63 -31.97 20.74
C THR A 474 -6.18 -31.50 20.75
N ALA A 475 -5.64 -31.11 21.90
CA ALA A 475 -4.25 -30.63 21.99
C ALA A 475 -3.21 -31.67 21.51
N PRO A 476 -3.26 -32.96 21.91
CA PRO A 476 -2.39 -34.00 21.34
C PRO A 476 -2.52 -34.16 19.82
N THR A 477 -3.74 -34.04 19.29
CA THR A 477 -4.00 -34.20 17.86
C THR A 477 -3.39 -33.05 17.05
N VAL A 478 -3.56 -31.81 17.50
CA VAL A 478 -2.92 -30.63 16.91
C VAL A 478 -1.39 -30.77 16.94
N LYS A 479 -0.81 -31.14 18.09
CA LYS A 479 0.63 -31.37 18.21
C LYS A 479 1.13 -32.43 17.23
N ALA A 480 0.40 -33.54 17.08
CA ALA A 480 0.75 -34.58 16.11
C ALA A 480 0.69 -34.07 14.65
N ALA A 481 -0.22 -33.16 14.33
CA ALA A 481 -0.26 -32.51 13.01
C ALA A 481 0.99 -31.64 12.76
N PHE A 482 1.41 -30.83 13.74
CA PHE A 482 2.65 -30.04 13.66
C PHE A 482 3.89 -30.93 13.54
N GLN A 483 3.97 -32.02 14.31
CA GLN A 483 5.09 -32.96 14.19
C GLN A 483 5.17 -33.62 12.82
N ARG A 484 4.03 -33.97 12.20
CA ARG A 484 4.01 -34.48 10.82
C ARG A 484 4.44 -33.42 9.80
N ALA A 485 4.15 -32.14 10.07
CA ALA A 485 4.47 -31.03 9.18
C ALA A 485 5.86 -30.43 9.41
N LYS A 486 6.64 -30.94 10.37
CA LYS A 486 8.00 -30.47 10.66
C LYS A 486 8.87 -30.46 9.39
N GLY A 487 9.54 -29.33 9.15
CA GLY A 487 10.37 -29.10 7.97
C GLY A 487 9.58 -28.84 6.68
N SER A 488 8.26 -28.66 6.77
CA SER A 488 7.34 -28.55 5.62
C SER A 488 6.18 -27.57 5.90
N ILE A 489 5.11 -27.65 5.10
CA ILE A 489 3.91 -26.81 5.22
C ILE A 489 2.76 -27.59 5.86
N LEU A 490 2.13 -27.01 6.89
CA LEU A 490 0.84 -27.44 7.45
C LEU A 490 -0.28 -26.61 6.81
N PHE A 491 -1.14 -27.24 6.01
CA PHE A 491 -2.27 -26.59 5.35
C PHE A 491 -3.57 -26.94 6.05
N ILE A 492 -4.22 -25.93 6.63
CA ILE A 492 -5.48 -26.06 7.37
C ILE A 492 -6.61 -25.54 6.48
N ASP A 493 -7.34 -26.46 5.85
CA ASP A 493 -8.45 -26.10 4.98
C ASP A 493 -9.71 -25.79 5.80
N GLU A 494 -10.50 -24.85 5.31
CA GLU A 494 -11.67 -24.30 5.98
C GLU A 494 -11.42 -23.99 7.46
N ALA A 495 -10.31 -23.32 7.77
CA ALA A 495 -9.86 -23.08 9.15
C ALA A 495 -10.91 -22.39 10.03
N TYR A 496 -11.75 -21.56 9.42
CA TYR A 496 -12.90 -20.92 10.07
C TYR A 496 -13.89 -21.90 10.69
N SER A 497 -13.93 -23.15 10.22
CA SER A 497 -14.77 -24.20 10.81
C SER A 497 -14.36 -24.56 12.24
N LEU A 498 -13.15 -24.19 12.69
CA LEU A 498 -12.73 -24.34 14.09
C LEU A 498 -13.43 -23.35 15.04
N VAL A 499 -14.02 -22.29 14.50
CA VAL A 499 -14.85 -21.35 15.26
C VAL A 499 -16.25 -21.93 15.39
N ASP A 500 -16.62 -22.40 16.59
CA ASP A 500 -17.98 -22.90 16.88
C ASP A 500 -18.88 -21.84 17.51
N ASP A 501 -20.16 -21.86 17.13
CA ASP A 501 -21.25 -21.08 17.76
C ASP A 501 -22.03 -21.88 18.83
N ARG A 502 -21.81 -23.20 18.96
CA ARG A 502 -22.46 -24.07 19.95
C ARG A 502 -21.42 -24.98 20.61
N ASP A 503 -21.28 -24.85 21.93
CA ASP A 503 -20.37 -25.60 22.82
C ASP A 503 -18.86 -25.41 22.54
N GLY A 504 -18.41 -24.16 22.30
CA GLY A 504 -17.06 -23.74 21.86
C GLY A 504 -15.82 -24.12 22.68
N MET A 505 -15.86 -25.13 23.55
CA MET A 505 -14.71 -25.57 24.35
C MET A 505 -13.61 -26.25 23.50
N TYR A 506 -13.99 -27.09 22.52
CA TYR A 506 -13.02 -27.90 21.77
C TYR A 506 -12.34 -27.15 20.62
N GLY A 507 -13.08 -26.27 19.92
CA GLY A 507 -12.53 -25.43 18.85
C GLY A 507 -11.53 -24.39 19.38
N ASP A 508 -11.86 -23.77 20.51
CA ASP A 508 -10.99 -22.79 21.18
C ASP A 508 -9.70 -23.46 21.71
N GLU A 509 -9.79 -24.68 22.22
CA GLU A 509 -8.63 -25.50 22.58
C GLU A 509 -7.72 -25.76 21.37
N ALA A 510 -8.30 -26.10 20.21
CA ALA A 510 -7.55 -26.31 18.98
C ALA A 510 -6.82 -25.03 18.55
N ILE A 511 -7.52 -23.90 18.50
CA ILE A 511 -6.95 -22.60 18.09
C ILE A 511 -5.80 -22.20 19.02
N ASN A 512 -6.01 -22.27 20.34
CA ASN A 512 -4.98 -21.93 21.31
C ASN A 512 -3.74 -22.84 21.17
N THR A 513 -3.95 -24.14 20.95
CA THR A 513 -2.85 -25.08 20.73
C THR A 513 -2.12 -24.77 19.42
N ILE A 514 -2.83 -24.45 18.34
CA ILE A 514 -2.22 -24.04 17.05
C ILE A 514 -1.32 -22.81 17.27
N VAL A 515 -1.80 -21.77 17.95
CA VAL A 515 -1.01 -20.56 18.23
C VAL A 515 0.26 -20.88 19.02
N GLN A 516 0.16 -21.76 20.01
CA GLN A 516 1.31 -22.22 20.78
C GLN A 516 2.33 -22.97 19.91
N GLU A 517 1.87 -23.92 19.10
CA GLU A 517 2.75 -24.72 18.24
C GLU A 517 3.36 -23.90 17.09
N MET A 518 2.67 -22.86 16.60
CA MET A 518 3.24 -21.88 15.65
C MET A 518 4.44 -21.13 16.24
N GLU A 519 4.48 -20.91 17.57
CA GLU A 519 5.65 -20.32 18.22
C GLU A 519 6.76 -21.36 18.43
N ASN A 520 6.41 -22.55 18.93
CA ASN A 520 7.37 -23.62 19.18
C ASN A 520 8.10 -24.08 17.91
N HIS A 521 7.38 -24.13 16.78
CA HIS A 521 7.87 -24.62 15.49
C HIS A 521 8.06 -23.51 14.45
N ARG A 522 8.24 -22.26 14.90
CA ARG A 522 8.32 -21.06 14.06
C ARG A 522 9.36 -21.12 12.93
N GLU A 523 10.46 -21.84 13.16
CA GLU A 523 11.55 -21.98 12.18
C GLU A 523 11.40 -23.20 11.28
N GLU A 524 10.62 -24.20 11.73
CA GLU A 524 10.55 -25.53 11.14
C GLU A 524 9.29 -25.75 10.31
N THR A 525 8.18 -25.07 10.65
CA THR A 525 6.87 -25.33 10.04
C THR A 525 6.22 -24.03 9.59
N ILE A 526 5.73 -24.02 8.34
CA ILE A 526 4.94 -22.92 7.79
C ILE A 526 3.47 -23.33 7.83
N VAL A 527 2.63 -22.52 8.47
CA VAL A 527 1.18 -22.78 8.53
C VAL A 527 0.47 -21.96 7.46
N ILE A 528 -0.38 -22.59 6.66
CA ILE A 528 -1.26 -21.93 5.70
C ILE A 528 -2.70 -22.19 6.14
N PHE A 529 -3.42 -21.14 6.52
CA PHE A 529 -4.86 -21.22 6.80
C PHE A 529 -5.65 -20.89 5.53
N ALA A 530 -6.62 -21.72 5.14
CA ALA A 530 -7.44 -21.46 3.96
C ALA A 530 -8.93 -21.36 4.28
N GLY A 531 -9.66 -20.53 3.54
CA GLY A 531 -11.11 -20.42 3.67
C GLY A 531 -11.75 -19.30 2.85
N TYR A 532 -13.04 -19.07 3.08
CA TYR A 532 -13.78 -17.96 2.49
C TYR A 532 -13.38 -16.63 3.14
N PRO A 533 -13.27 -15.52 2.39
CA PRO A 533 -12.81 -14.23 2.91
C PRO A 533 -13.51 -13.80 4.21
N ASP A 534 -14.84 -13.70 4.19
CA ASP A 534 -15.64 -13.21 5.33
C ASP A 534 -15.52 -14.10 6.57
N LYS A 535 -15.42 -15.41 6.38
CA LYS A 535 -15.34 -16.38 7.47
C LYS A 535 -13.94 -16.43 8.07
N MET A 536 -12.91 -16.23 7.25
CA MET A 536 -11.53 -16.17 7.70
C MET A 536 -11.28 -14.93 8.57
N GLU A 537 -11.94 -13.80 8.29
CA GLU A 537 -11.82 -12.62 9.15
C GLU A 537 -12.32 -12.93 10.59
N ARG A 538 -13.50 -13.55 10.71
CA ARG A 538 -14.04 -13.98 12.02
C ARG A 538 -13.11 -14.94 12.75
N PHE A 539 -12.45 -15.84 12.01
CA PHE A 539 -11.45 -16.75 12.57
C PHE A 539 -10.22 -16.02 13.12
N LEU A 540 -9.72 -15.01 12.40
CA LEU A 540 -8.57 -14.22 12.84
C LEU A 540 -8.90 -13.30 14.02
N GLU A 541 -10.14 -12.79 14.10
CA GLU A 541 -10.62 -12.00 15.23
C GLU A 541 -10.74 -12.81 16.52
N LYS A 542 -10.97 -14.13 16.42
CA LYS A 542 -11.16 -15.02 17.57
C LYS A 542 -9.95 -15.10 18.49
N ASN A 543 -8.73 -14.98 17.95
CA ASN A 543 -7.51 -14.97 18.74
C ASN A 543 -6.46 -14.00 18.15
N PRO A 544 -6.16 -12.87 18.81
CA PRO A 544 -5.15 -11.90 18.35
C PRO A 544 -3.76 -12.52 18.10
N GLY A 545 -3.43 -13.62 18.79
CA GLY A 545 -2.18 -14.35 18.65
C GLY A 545 -2.00 -15.06 17.30
N LEU A 546 -3.10 -15.35 16.59
CA LEU A 546 -3.05 -15.83 15.19
C LEU A 546 -2.60 -14.70 14.27
N ARG A 547 -3.26 -13.53 14.38
CA ARG A 547 -3.01 -12.37 13.53
C ARG A 547 -1.56 -11.89 13.59
N SER A 548 -0.95 -11.90 14.78
CA SER A 548 0.47 -11.52 14.93
C SER A 548 1.47 -12.51 14.32
N ARG A 549 1.04 -13.73 13.96
CA ARG A 549 1.89 -14.82 13.45
C ARG A 549 1.67 -15.11 11.97
N ILE A 550 0.79 -14.36 11.32
CA ILE A 550 0.57 -14.39 9.87
C ILE A 550 1.41 -13.26 9.26
N ALA A 551 2.26 -13.63 8.29
CA ALA A 551 3.10 -12.69 7.57
C ALA A 551 2.51 -12.29 6.23
N PHE A 552 1.83 -13.22 5.56
CA PHE A 552 1.33 -13.02 4.20
C PHE A 552 -0.16 -13.33 4.12
N HIS A 553 -0.91 -12.42 3.48
CA HIS A 553 -2.31 -12.61 3.13
C HIS A 553 -2.41 -12.75 1.61
N VAL A 554 -2.93 -13.88 1.15
CA VAL A 554 -3.02 -14.24 -0.25
C VAL A 554 -4.49 -14.32 -0.62
N SER A 555 -4.96 -13.34 -1.40
CA SER A 555 -6.33 -13.31 -1.91
C SER A 555 -6.39 -14.04 -3.25
N PHE A 556 -7.33 -14.97 -3.38
CA PHE A 556 -7.60 -15.76 -4.56
C PHE A 556 -8.90 -15.27 -5.19
N PRO A 557 -8.83 -14.37 -6.20
CA PRO A 557 -10.01 -13.86 -6.88
C PRO A 557 -10.73 -14.97 -7.66
N ASP A 558 -11.97 -14.70 -8.03
CA ASP A 558 -12.70 -15.52 -8.99
C ASP A 558 -12.10 -15.35 -10.39
N TYR A 559 -12.15 -16.41 -11.18
CA TYR A 559 -11.62 -16.38 -12.56
C TYR A 559 -12.59 -15.66 -13.50
N THR A 560 -12.03 -14.95 -14.48
CA THR A 560 -12.81 -14.36 -15.57
C THR A 560 -13.39 -15.44 -16.50
N PRO A 561 -14.47 -15.17 -17.26
CA PRO A 561 -14.99 -16.12 -18.25
C PRO A 561 -13.93 -16.64 -19.22
N GLU A 562 -13.00 -15.79 -19.64
CA GLU A 562 -11.90 -16.11 -20.53
C GLU A 562 -10.89 -17.04 -19.85
N GLU A 563 -10.54 -16.78 -18.59
CA GLU A 563 -9.68 -17.67 -17.79
C GLU A 563 -10.34 -19.03 -17.54
N LEU A 564 -11.66 -19.07 -17.26
CA LEU A 564 -12.42 -20.30 -17.12
C LEU A 564 -12.43 -21.13 -18.41
N LEU A 565 -12.53 -20.49 -19.57
CA LEU A 565 -12.41 -21.15 -20.88
C LEU A 565 -11.01 -21.74 -21.09
N GLN A 566 -9.95 -20.99 -20.75
CA GLN A 566 -8.59 -21.51 -20.82
C GLN A 566 -8.39 -22.71 -19.89
N ILE A 567 -8.98 -22.68 -18.68
CA ILE A 567 -8.94 -23.81 -17.74
C ILE A 567 -9.66 -25.02 -18.34
N LEU A 568 -10.80 -24.82 -19.02
CA LEU A 568 -11.53 -25.87 -19.71
C LEU A 568 -10.68 -26.52 -20.80
N GLN A 569 -10.04 -25.69 -21.64
CA GLN A 569 -9.15 -26.15 -22.71
C GLN A 569 -7.96 -26.94 -22.14
N LEU A 570 -7.39 -26.49 -21.02
CA LEU A 570 -6.30 -27.19 -20.34
C LEU A 570 -6.75 -28.57 -19.83
N MET A 571 -7.88 -28.63 -19.12
CA MET A 571 -8.44 -29.89 -18.62
C MET A 571 -8.80 -30.85 -19.76
N ALA A 572 -9.38 -30.35 -20.85
CA ALA A 572 -9.69 -31.15 -22.02
C ALA A 572 -8.41 -31.71 -22.66
N LYS A 573 -7.37 -30.88 -22.81
CA LYS A 573 -6.07 -31.28 -23.36
C LYS A 573 -5.38 -32.35 -22.51
N GLU A 574 -5.44 -32.25 -21.18
CA GLU A 574 -4.92 -33.28 -20.26
C GLU A 574 -5.62 -34.63 -20.46
N GLN A 575 -6.88 -34.62 -20.88
CA GLN A 575 -7.66 -35.82 -21.21
C GLN A 575 -7.58 -36.21 -22.70
N SER A 576 -6.62 -35.65 -23.44
CA SER A 576 -6.44 -35.86 -24.89
C SER A 576 -7.65 -35.48 -25.75
N MET A 577 -8.48 -34.55 -25.25
CA MET A 577 -9.64 -34.01 -25.94
C MET A 577 -9.37 -32.60 -26.48
N LYS A 578 -10.16 -32.18 -27.47
CA LYS A 578 -10.12 -30.86 -28.08
C LYS A 578 -11.52 -30.29 -28.22
N LEU A 579 -11.64 -28.97 -28.16
CA LEU A 579 -12.87 -28.25 -28.45
C LEU A 579 -12.81 -27.74 -29.88
N ASP A 580 -13.91 -27.84 -30.63
CA ASP A 580 -14.05 -27.07 -31.87
C ASP A 580 -14.38 -25.59 -31.57
N GLY A 581 -14.19 -24.70 -32.55
CA GLY A 581 -14.40 -23.26 -32.33
C GLY A 581 -15.85 -22.88 -31.97
N LYS A 582 -16.84 -23.71 -32.28
CA LYS A 582 -18.23 -23.48 -31.87
C LYS A 582 -18.47 -23.93 -30.44
N ALA A 583 -17.79 -24.98 -30.00
CA ALA A 583 -17.80 -25.48 -28.63
C ALA A 583 -17.16 -24.48 -27.66
N GLU A 584 -16.08 -23.81 -28.08
CA GLU A 584 -15.46 -22.74 -27.29
C GLU A 584 -16.43 -21.58 -27.05
N ALA A 585 -17.12 -21.12 -28.10
CA ALA A 585 -18.13 -20.07 -27.97
C ALA A 585 -19.31 -20.48 -27.07
N ALA A 586 -19.76 -21.73 -27.19
CA ALA A 586 -20.82 -22.28 -26.33
C ALA A 586 -20.39 -22.36 -24.85
N ALA A 587 -19.17 -22.82 -24.59
CA ALA A 587 -18.60 -22.88 -23.25
C ALA A 587 -18.42 -21.47 -22.64
N LEU A 588 -17.92 -20.52 -23.43
CA LEU A 588 -17.75 -19.13 -23.00
C LEU A 588 -19.09 -18.48 -22.62
N ALA A 589 -20.17 -18.76 -23.36
CA ALA A 589 -21.51 -18.29 -23.00
C ALA A 589 -21.99 -18.85 -21.65
N ILE A 590 -21.67 -20.12 -21.35
CA ILE A 590 -21.97 -20.75 -20.05
C ILE A 590 -21.19 -20.05 -18.93
N PHE A 591 -19.90 -19.78 -19.14
CA PHE A 591 -19.05 -19.11 -18.14
C PHE A 591 -19.48 -17.66 -17.89
N ASN A 592 -19.85 -16.91 -18.92
CA ASN A 592 -20.41 -15.56 -18.79
C ASN A 592 -21.69 -15.52 -17.95
N ALA A 593 -22.53 -16.56 -18.04
CA ALA A 593 -23.71 -16.67 -17.20
C ALA A 593 -23.35 -17.09 -15.76
N ALA A 594 -22.39 -18.01 -15.60
CA ALA A 594 -22.00 -18.56 -14.31
C ALA A 594 -21.32 -17.54 -13.39
N VAL A 595 -20.45 -16.67 -13.92
CA VAL A 595 -19.72 -15.65 -13.12
C VAL A 595 -20.68 -14.65 -12.45
N ARG A 596 -21.92 -14.51 -12.95
CA ARG A 596 -22.96 -13.66 -12.33
C ARG A 596 -23.58 -14.29 -11.09
N ILE A 597 -23.33 -15.56 -10.83
CA ILE A 597 -23.88 -16.32 -9.71
C ILE A 597 -22.84 -16.31 -8.57
N PRO A 598 -23.19 -15.83 -7.37
CA PRO A 598 -22.31 -15.94 -6.21
C PRO A 598 -21.93 -17.39 -5.93
N ASP A 599 -20.66 -17.62 -5.57
CA ASP A 599 -20.15 -18.96 -5.22
C ASP A 599 -20.34 -20.03 -6.32
N PHE A 600 -20.36 -19.64 -7.60
CA PHE A 600 -20.59 -20.57 -8.72
C PHE A 600 -19.57 -21.73 -8.79
N GLY A 601 -18.40 -21.58 -8.14
CA GLY A 601 -17.47 -22.69 -7.88
C GLY A 601 -16.23 -22.74 -8.79
N ASN A 602 -16.00 -21.74 -9.64
CA ASN A 602 -14.75 -21.54 -10.40
C ASN A 602 -14.26 -22.82 -11.12
N GLY A 603 -13.01 -23.26 -10.90
CA GLY A 603 -12.46 -24.45 -11.53
C GLY A 603 -13.23 -25.74 -11.21
N ARG A 604 -13.98 -25.82 -10.09
CA ARG A 604 -14.88 -26.95 -9.83
C ARG A 604 -16.07 -26.92 -10.78
N PHE A 605 -16.60 -25.73 -11.07
CA PHE A 605 -17.66 -25.55 -12.07
C PHE A 605 -17.18 -25.93 -13.46
N VAL A 606 -15.99 -25.49 -13.86
CA VAL A 606 -15.38 -25.86 -15.17
C VAL A 606 -15.26 -27.37 -15.31
N ARG A 607 -14.78 -28.07 -14.28
CA ARG A 607 -14.71 -29.55 -14.26
C ARG A 607 -16.09 -30.16 -14.47
N ASN A 608 -17.11 -29.69 -13.75
CA ASN A 608 -18.48 -30.18 -13.90
C ASN A 608 -19.00 -29.95 -15.33
N VAL A 609 -18.72 -28.78 -15.93
CA VAL A 609 -19.10 -28.48 -17.32
C VAL A 609 -18.44 -29.45 -18.29
N LEU A 610 -17.14 -29.74 -18.11
CA LEU A 610 -16.42 -30.71 -18.95
C LEU A 610 -16.99 -32.12 -18.84
N GLU A 611 -17.23 -32.61 -17.61
CA GLU A 611 -17.82 -33.93 -17.37
C GLU A 611 -19.22 -34.06 -18.00
N GLN A 612 -20.04 -33.01 -17.89
CA GLN A 612 -21.35 -32.98 -18.53
C GLN A 612 -21.25 -32.96 -20.07
N ALA A 613 -20.29 -32.22 -20.62
CA ALA A 613 -20.04 -32.23 -22.06
C ALA A 613 -19.62 -33.63 -22.55
N GLN A 614 -18.77 -34.32 -21.81
CA GLN A 614 -18.37 -35.71 -22.11
C GLN A 614 -19.56 -36.68 -22.05
N MET A 615 -20.44 -36.55 -21.05
CA MET A 615 -21.66 -37.36 -20.97
C MET A 615 -22.55 -37.12 -22.19
N ARG A 616 -22.73 -35.86 -22.64
CA ARG A 616 -23.53 -35.55 -23.83
C ARG A 616 -22.88 -36.04 -25.13
N MET A 617 -21.56 -35.90 -25.25
CA MET A 617 -20.78 -36.48 -26.34
C MET A 617 -21.00 -37.99 -26.45
N SER A 618 -20.94 -38.71 -25.31
CA SER A 618 -21.20 -40.15 -25.29
C SER A 618 -22.58 -40.51 -25.83
N ARG A 619 -23.61 -39.72 -25.47
CA ARG A 619 -24.98 -39.89 -25.96
C ARG A 619 -25.10 -39.58 -27.45
N ARG A 620 -24.45 -38.50 -27.92
CA ARG A 620 -24.43 -38.12 -29.34
C ARG A 620 -23.81 -39.23 -30.20
N LEU A 621 -22.64 -39.72 -29.80
CA LEU A 621 -21.90 -40.73 -30.56
C LEU A 621 -22.56 -42.12 -30.53
N THR A 622 -23.29 -42.46 -29.46
CA THR A 622 -24.00 -43.75 -29.36
C THR A 622 -25.39 -43.75 -30.01
N SER A 623 -26.03 -42.58 -30.16
CA SER A 623 -27.34 -42.45 -30.82
C SER A 623 -27.24 -42.22 -32.33
N GLY A 624 -26.12 -41.71 -32.82
CA GLY A 624 -25.84 -41.48 -34.24
C GLY A 624 -25.06 -42.62 -34.91
N SER A 625 -25.77 -43.63 -35.44
CA SER A 625 -25.29 -44.64 -36.41
C SER A 625 -24.43 -45.82 -35.91
N ALA A 626 -24.74 -47.02 -36.41
CA ALA A 626 -24.05 -48.30 -36.16
C ALA A 626 -22.75 -48.48 -36.99
N GLY A 627 -21.93 -47.43 -37.09
CA GLY A 627 -20.64 -47.43 -37.81
C GLY A 627 -19.43 -47.34 -36.88
N PHE A 628 -18.22 -47.61 -37.40
CA PHE A 628 -16.97 -47.40 -36.66
C PHE A 628 -16.74 -45.90 -36.42
N LEU A 629 -16.58 -45.51 -35.15
CA LEU A 629 -16.24 -44.14 -34.75
C LEU A 629 -14.76 -43.86 -35.04
N THR A 630 -14.44 -42.66 -35.54
CA THR A 630 -13.05 -42.24 -35.76
C THR A 630 -12.41 -41.66 -34.50
N ASP A 631 -11.09 -41.72 -34.40
CA ASP A 631 -10.34 -41.11 -33.28
C ASP A 631 -10.61 -39.61 -33.15
N GLU A 632 -10.84 -38.91 -34.26
CA GLU A 632 -11.20 -37.49 -34.28
C GLU A 632 -12.59 -37.23 -33.68
N GLN A 633 -13.56 -38.11 -33.95
CA GLN A 633 -14.90 -38.05 -33.34
C GLN A 633 -14.89 -38.40 -31.85
N LEU A 634 -13.99 -39.27 -31.42
CA LEU A 634 -13.84 -39.67 -30.02
C LEU A 634 -13.09 -38.64 -29.17
N THR A 635 -12.36 -37.72 -29.80
CA THR A 635 -11.52 -36.73 -29.13
C THR A 635 -12.04 -35.30 -29.23
N THR A 636 -13.09 -35.03 -30.03
CA THR A 636 -13.60 -33.67 -30.28
C THR A 636 -14.95 -33.41 -29.62
N LEU A 637 -15.00 -32.40 -28.75
CA LEU A 637 -16.22 -31.82 -28.17
C LEU A 637 -16.77 -30.74 -29.11
N CYS A 638 -18.08 -30.81 -29.38
CA CYS A 638 -18.79 -29.87 -30.26
C CYS A 638 -19.79 -29.04 -29.45
N ALA A 639 -20.28 -27.95 -30.05
CA ALA A 639 -21.23 -27.04 -29.39
C ALA A 639 -22.48 -27.73 -28.79
N GLU A 640 -22.99 -28.80 -29.43
CA GLU A 640 -24.16 -29.56 -28.96
C GLU A 640 -23.92 -30.30 -27.63
N ASP A 641 -22.66 -30.51 -27.24
CA ASP A 641 -22.30 -31.14 -25.97
C ASP A 641 -22.40 -30.14 -24.79
N PHE A 642 -22.36 -28.84 -25.08
CA PHE A 642 -22.39 -27.77 -24.10
C PHE A 642 -23.79 -27.17 -24.00
N ALA A 643 -24.61 -27.71 -23.09
CA ALA A 643 -25.88 -27.10 -22.73
C ALA A 643 -25.75 -26.28 -21.43
N VAL A 644 -26.45 -25.15 -21.39
CA VAL A 644 -26.52 -24.25 -20.24
C VAL A 644 -26.99 -25.03 -19.00
N PRO A 645 -26.19 -25.10 -17.93
CA PRO A 645 -26.61 -25.75 -16.69
C PRO A 645 -27.85 -25.08 -16.08
N GLU A 646 -28.72 -25.85 -15.42
CA GLU A 646 -29.97 -25.33 -14.81
C GLU A 646 -29.71 -24.16 -13.84
N MET A 647 -28.58 -24.18 -13.13
CA MET A 647 -28.18 -23.08 -12.23
C MET A 647 -27.97 -21.75 -12.98
N CYS A 648 -27.56 -21.80 -14.25
CA CYS A 648 -27.41 -20.62 -15.11
C CYS A 648 -28.72 -20.22 -15.80
N ALA A 649 -29.78 -21.02 -15.68
CA ALA A 649 -31.05 -20.83 -16.37
C ALA A 649 -32.10 -20.03 -15.56
N ALA A 650 -31.79 -19.58 -14.34
CA ALA A 650 -32.78 -18.95 -13.45
C ALA A 650 -32.30 -17.63 -12.82
N ALA A 651 -32.80 -16.51 -13.36
CA ALA A 651 -33.26 -15.38 -12.56
C ALA A 651 -34.56 -14.85 -13.18
N PRO A 652 -35.75 -15.18 -12.66
CA PRO A 652 -36.96 -14.48 -13.07
C PRO A 652 -36.86 -13.04 -12.58
N GLU A 653 -37.06 -12.08 -13.49
CA GLU A 653 -37.21 -10.67 -13.17
C GLU A 653 -38.16 -10.54 -11.96
N ARG A 654 -37.65 -9.97 -10.86
CA ARG A 654 -38.51 -9.52 -9.77
C ARG A 654 -39.41 -8.45 -10.36
N ARG A 655 -40.65 -8.82 -10.70
CA ARG A 655 -41.72 -7.86 -10.94
C ARG A 655 -41.78 -6.94 -9.74
N ALA A 656 -41.47 -5.67 -9.95
CA ALA A 656 -41.75 -4.62 -9.00
C ALA A 656 -43.25 -4.63 -8.73
N ILE A 657 -43.65 -5.19 -7.58
CA ILE A 657 -44.97 -4.95 -7.04
C ILE A 657 -44.87 -3.57 -6.42
N GLY A 658 -45.30 -2.56 -7.16
CA GLY A 658 -45.56 -1.24 -6.61
C GLY A 658 -46.71 -1.33 -5.61
N PHE A 659 -46.52 -0.74 -4.45
CA PHE A 659 -47.53 -0.05 -3.66
C PHE A 659 -46.87 1.07 -2.87
#